data_AF-A0A2B4SKE0-F1
#
_entry.id   AF-A0A2B4SKE0-F1
#
_cell.length_a   1.000
_cell.length_b   1.000
_cell.length_c   1.000
_cell.angle_alpha   90.00
_cell.angle_beta   90.00
_cell.angle_gamma   90.00
#
_symmetry.space_group_name_H-M   'P 1'
#
loop_
_entity.id
_entity.type
_entity.pdbx_description
1 polymer ?
#
loop_
_entity_poly.entity_id
_entity_poly.type
_entity_poly.pdbx_seq_one_letter_code
_entity_poly.pdbx_strand_id
1 'polypeptide(L)'
;MASKPWNSGVFQRKGTTSRLKNVILRSLQGENIGIAIMGGSISAGAGLTYDGEDLRGLYYRVFSDWWRKIVLPLTGSSIKLSNLAMGGTSSNFYAFCYSVFLNPETDMDLAFLDFTVNDYVQFKNCKFPMALPLEQLTREVLSEGSSPAVMFVNFVQGDVKRPKCENLENHGQTLLAKHYGITTFSLRKFLCSGFSAKQKNLSKMFATDGNHISIIGHAQMAFMMINHVRQLMLNVLDGLMTTMKGKVTAEKLSLPSIGDRIILPDCPLKFKNLPETLFKSYCQNLCEHPRCFTQITPDCTSNITANQSLQVNAIGTFGFEAIQKVPINSVLLPNATCEAKQRSLENHDQQFNEIQTHRTDAYGGWKSKSKNSMLELEILIPFTSLSKQCIMEGETPARMVAIAVRTRVTCGAVQEREDCHSSLHNKQSEVRDKLPAKNLTKIYTLKHSLQRNPFDIWYFKDKFKSLEDLLLTTEKYNNQIVERQTTKYRLRNVMGKVLLGQDIGLIVMGGSTSAGGGLINDFSNLKGVYYRVFVDWWQKAIQPFTGSRVKLRNLAVGGTSSDFFYYCYKTLMRPEDNSDIIFLELSINDYLQFKDSKKPSASSLEKLTRQLLEEKSSPAVVYVNFTPGSNNIPICDNLENHGQTMLAWHYGITSFSMRESLCSNDGDRQFPAFFASDGNHSGNIAQAQIAMMIINNVRNTLLDTITNTHRGLFYLRCIDLPRPVYFAGKQGSVPGPLCYSHLTPDVSSTFFNPSLSVTEIEITGFKRTRNLPISVAGSSPLEKKLRPVRTDGFGGWEAEKVNSTLQLKIDFPFDGISGDNQTRDVIVAFRTNGYGGKAEVSLDKRNKSFYADAYSIFGYTRLVKVARRVTPGSHNLSFKIVKSGKFALCGIMTAGPEPEP
;
A
#
# COMPACT_ATOMS: atom_id res chain seq x y z
N MET A 1 -33.13 6.63 5.76
CA MET A 1 -32.93 5.74 6.93
C MET A 1 -31.50 5.89 7.41
N ALA A 2 -31.27 6.33 8.66
CA ALA A 2 -29.93 6.42 9.21
C ALA A 2 -29.32 5.02 9.34
N SER A 3 -28.11 4.80 8.80
CA SER A 3 -27.38 3.54 8.96
C SER A 3 -27.11 3.30 10.45
N LYS A 4 -27.53 2.14 10.98
CA LYS A 4 -27.27 1.80 12.39
C LYS A 4 -25.75 1.76 12.65
N PRO A 5 -25.26 2.17 13.84
CA PRO A 5 -23.81 2.34 14.12
C PRO A 5 -22.95 1.13 13.78
N TRP A 6 -23.46 -0.09 14.00
CA TRP A 6 -22.79 -1.35 13.71
C TRP A 6 -22.55 -1.63 12.22
N ASN A 7 -23.29 -1.01 11.30
CA ASN A 7 -23.04 -1.15 9.86
C ASN A 7 -21.72 -0.50 9.43
N SER A 8 -21.20 0.45 10.21
CA SER A 8 -19.91 1.11 9.93
C SER A 8 -18.70 0.21 10.23
N GLY A 9 -18.89 -0.78 11.12
CA GLY A 9 -17.86 -1.72 11.53
C GLY A 9 -17.69 -2.92 10.60
N VAL A 10 -18.57 -3.11 9.60
CA VAL A 10 -18.51 -4.25 8.67
C VAL A 10 -18.15 -3.74 7.28
N PHE A 11 -17.13 -4.33 6.67
CA PHE A 11 -16.81 -4.10 5.26
C PHE A 11 -16.78 -5.42 4.50
N GLN A 12 -17.50 -5.46 3.38
CA GLN A 12 -17.51 -6.57 2.44
C GLN A 12 -17.65 -6.00 1.03
N ARG A 13 -16.78 -6.43 0.10
CA ARG A 13 -16.86 -6.00 -1.30
C ARG A 13 -18.05 -6.67 -1.99
N LYS A 14 -18.89 -5.90 -2.68
CA LYS A 14 -20.02 -6.46 -3.46
C LYS A 14 -19.50 -7.53 -4.44
N GLY A 15 -20.24 -8.65 -4.55
CA GLY A 15 -19.90 -9.76 -5.45
C GLY A 15 -18.77 -10.69 -4.99
N THR A 16 -18.20 -10.52 -3.79
CA THR A 16 -17.10 -11.37 -3.28
C THR A 16 -17.54 -12.45 -2.29
N THR A 17 -18.84 -12.67 -2.15
CA THR A 17 -19.42 -13.49 -1.09
C THR A 17 -19.59 -14.96 -1.44
N SER A 18 -19.09 -15.41 -2.60
CA SER A 18 -19.38 -16.74 -3.14
C SER A 18 -18.98 -17.88 -2.21
N ARG A 19 -17.82 -17.80 -1.54
CA ARG A 19 -17.39 -18.83 -0.58
C ARG A 19 -18.28 -18.89 0.65
N LEU A 20 -18.61 -17.74 1.24
CA LEU A 20 -19.52 -17.65 2.39
C LEU A 20 -20.95 -18.05 2.03
N LYS A 21 -21.42 -17.71 0.82
CA LYS A 21 -22.69 -18.18 0.28
C LYS A 21 -22.71 -19.69 0.13
N ASN A 22 -21.61 -20.31 -0.33
CA ASN A 22 -21.50 -21.75 -0.43
C ASN A 22 -21.59 -22.43 0.95
N VAL A 23 -20.88 -21.90 1.96
CA VAL A 23 -21.00 -22.37 3.35
C VAL A 23 -22.45 -22.30 3.84
N ILE A 24 -23.15 -21.19 3.55
CA ILE A 24 -24.57 -21.04 3.89
C ILE A 24 -25.41 -22.10 3.17
N LEU A 25 -25.23 -22.31 1.87
CA LEU A 25 -25.99 -23.31 1.10
C LEU A 25 -25.78 -24.73 1.62
N ARG A 26 -24.53 -25.11 1.91
CA ARG A 26 -24.20 -26.40 2.53
C ARG A 26 -24.83 -26.56 3.91
N SER A 27 -24.83 -25.49 4.72
CA SER A 27 -25.52 -25.52 6.01
C SER A 27 -27.03 -25.72 5.88
N LEU A 28 -27.67 -25.14 4.86
CA LEU A 28 -29.10 -25.35 4.59
C LEU A 28 -29.42 -26.78 4.16
N GLN A 29 -28.42 -27.52 3.68
CA GLN A 29 -28.53 -28.95 3.34
C GLN A 29 -28.24 -29.87 4.53
N GLY A 30 -27.99 -29.31 5.71
CA GLY A 30 -27.69 -30.07 6.94
C GLY A 30 -26.23 -30.47 7.09
N GLU A 31 -25.33 -30.01 6.22
CA GLU A 31 -23.90 -30.27 6.37
C GLU A 31 -23.33 -29.54 7.59
N ASN A 32 -22.51 -30.23 8.37
CA ASN A 32 -21.79 -29.61 9.49
C ASN A 32 -20.70 -28.67 8.97
N ILE A 33 -20.55 -27.51 9.61
CA ILE A 33 -19.62 -26.46 9.20
C ILE A 33 -18.43 -26.39 10.16
N GLY A 34 -17.22 -26.61 9.65
CA GLY A 34 -15.98 -26.45 10.40
C GLY A 34 -15.48 -25.00 10.42
N ILE A 35 -15.16 -24.48 11.60
CA ILE A 35 -14.60 -23.12 11.77
C ILE A 35 -13.25 -23.18 12.48
N ALA A 36 -12.21 -22.64 11.84
CA ALA A 36 -10.91 -22.43 12.47
C ALA A 36 -10.77 -21.00 12.99
N ILE A 37 -10.28 -20.85 14.22
CA ILE A 37 -10.07 -19.56 14.88
C ILE A 37 -8.57 -19.38 15.07
N MET A 38 -7.99 -18.48 14.30
CA MET A 38 -6.56 -18.17 14.34
C MET A 38 -6.39 -16.74 14.83
N GLY A 39 -5.73 -16.56 15.96
CA GLY A 39 -5.57 -15.23 16.52
C GLY A 39 -4.66 -15.17 17.73
N GLY A 40 -4.40 -13.94 18.16
CA GLY A 40 -3.52 -13.66 19.29
C GLY A 40 -4.18 -13.85 20.67
N SER A 41 -3.72 -13.06 21.63
CA SER A 41 -4.15 -13.16 23.04
C SER A 41 -5.62 -12.83 23.25
N ILE A 42 -6.22 -11.95 22.44
CA ILE A 42 -7.64 -11.58 22.56
C ILE A 42 -8.52 -12.78 22.22
N SER A 43 -8.29 -13.41 21.06
CA SER A 43 -8.99 -14.65 20.69
C SER A 43 -8.74 -15.81 21.66
N ALA A 44 -7.57 -15.87 22.29
CA ALA A 44 -7.29 -16.87 23.32
C ALA A 44 -8.00 -16.58 24.67
N GLY A 45 -8.57 -15.39 24.89
CA GLY A 45 -9.28 -15.01 26.11
C GLY A 45 -8.47 -14.22 27.14
N ALA A 46 -7.38 -13.58 26.73
CA ALA A 46 -6.70 -12.59 27.57
C ALA A 46 -7.60 -11.37 27.83
N GLY A 47 -7.51 -10.77 29.01
CA GLY A 47 -8.44 -9.76 29.49
C GLY A 47 -9.60 -10.39 30.26
N LEU A 48 -10.40 -11.23 29.59
CA LEU A 48 -11.51 -11.95 30.24
C LEU A 48 -11.02 -12.81 31.41
N THR A 49 -9.94 -13.55 31.20
CA THR A 49 -9.31 -14.37 32.25
C THR A 49 -8.71 -13.55 33.40
N TYR A 50 -8.26 -12.31 33.17
CA TYR A 50 -7.82 -11.41 34.24
C TYR A 50 -9.02 -10.93 35.08
N ASP A 51 -10.16 -10.73 34.42
CA ASP A 51 -11.39 -10.25 35.06
C ASP A 51 -12.22 -11.39 35.70
N GLY A 52 -11.78 -12.65 35.58
CA GLY A 52 -12.53 -13.82 36.05
C GLY A 52 -13.79 -14.13 35.23
N GLU A 53 -13.89 -13.57 34.03
CA GLU A 53 -15.04 -13.70 33.13
C GLU A 53 -15.10 -15.08 32.48
N ASP A 54 -16.32 -15.48 32.13
CA ASP A 54 -16.59 -16.73 31.43
C ASP A 54 -16.19 -16.65 29.96
N LEU A 55 -15.27 -17.52 29.54
CA LEU A 55 -14.77 -17.59 28.17
C LEU A 55 -15.84 -18.05 27.17
N ARG A 56 -17.03 -18.52 27.59
CA ARG A 56 -18.18 -18.68 26.70
C ARG A 56 -18.60 -17.38 26.03
N GLY A 57 -18.29 -16.23 26.62
CA GLY A 57 -18.54 -14.92 26.02
C GLY A 57 -17.53 -14.48 24.95
N LEU A 58 -16.55 -15.32 24.60
CA LEU A 58 -15.67 -15.07 23.46
C LEU A 58 -16.47 -14.98 22.16
N TYR A 59 -16.05 -14.07 21.27
CA TYR A 59 -16.84 -13.69 20.10
C TYR A 59 -17.24 -14.88 19.20
N TYR A 60 -16.34 -15.84 18.99
CA TYR A 60 -16.57 -17.02 18.15
C TYR A 60 -17.45 -18.07 18.87
N ARG A 61 -17.42 -18.12 20.20
CA ARG A 61 -18.30 -18.98 21.01
C ARG A 61 -19.72 -18.43 21.04
N VAL A 62 -19.88 -17.11 21.16
CA VAL A 62 -21.19 -16.44 21.03
C VAL A 62 -21.75 -16.64 19.62
N PHE A 63 -20.92 -16.53 18.58
CA PHE A 63 -21.33 -16.83 17.19
C PHE A 63 -21.81 -18.28 17.05
N SER A 64 -21.08 -19.24 17.61
CA SER A 64 -21.45 -20.65 17.56
C SER A 64 -22.69 -20.98 18.40
N ASP A 65 -22.89 -20.31 19.54
CA ASP A 65 -24.11 -20.46 20.33
C ASP A 65 -25.35 -19.94 19.59
N TRP A 66 -25.22 -18.81 18.89
CA TRP A 66 -26.26 -18.32 17.99
C TRP A 66 -26.59 -19.35 16.91
N TRP A 67 -25.59 -19.94 16.25
CA TRP A 67 -25.81 -20.98 15.26
C TRP A 67 -26.52 -22.20 15.84
N ARG A 68 -26.07 -22.68 17.01
CA ARG A 68 -26.69 -23.81 17.72
C ARG A 68 -28.15 -23.55 18.09
N LYS A 69 -28.49 -22.34 18.51
CA LYS A 69 -29.84 -21.98 18.94
C LYS A 69 -30.79 -21.65 17.79
N ILE A 70 -30.27 -21.13 16.68
CA ILE A 70 -31.08 -20.59 15.59
C ILE A 70 -30.96 -21.41 14.31
N VAL A 71 -29.74 -21.73 13.87
CA VAL A 71 -29.50 -22.38 12.57
C VAL A 71 -29.64 -23.89 12.66
N LEU A 72 -29.04 -24.52 13.67
CA LEU A 72 -29.07 -25.97 13.87
C LEU A 72 -30.50 -26.55 13.93
N PRO A 73 -31.45 -26.01 14.71
CA PRO A 73 -32.80 -26.57 14.79
C PRO A 73 -33.59 -26.44 13.48
N LEU A 74 -33.21 -25.50 12.62
CA LEU A 74 -33.89 -25.23 11.36
C LEU A 74 -33.30 -26.01 10.18
N THR A 75 -32.02 -26.40 10.25
CA THR A 75 -31.27 -26.93 9.11
C THR A 75 -30.66 -28.31 9.36
N GLY A 76 -30.50 -28.72 10.61
CA GLY A 76 -29.70 -29.89 11.00
C GLY A 76 -28.19 -29.66 10.99
N SER A 77 -27.71 -28.49 10.55
CA SER A 77 -26.28 -28.16 10.46
C SER A 77 -25.70 -27.66 11.78
N SER A 78 -24.68 -28.36 12.30
CA SER A 78 -23.91 -27.93 13.48
C SER A 78 -22.59 -27.25 13.12
N ILE A 79 -22.02 -26.49 14.06
CA ILE A 79 -20.66 -25.92 13.94
C ILE A 79 -19.67 -26.80 14.71
N LYS A 80 -18.53 -27.12 14.07
CA LYS A 80 -17.35 -27.67 14.72
C LYS A 80 -16.28 -26.59 14.87
N LEU A 81 -16.01 -26.16 16.11
CA LEU A 81 -15.01 -25.11 16.40
C LEU A 81 -13.62 -25.72 16.60
N SER A 82 -12.63 -25.23 15.85
CA SER A 82 -11.20 -25.46 16.06
C SER A 82 -10.55 -24.18 16.58
N ASN A 83 -10.40 -24.06 17.90
CA ASN A 83 -9.72 -22.91 18.51
C ASN A 83 -8.21 -23.07 18.44
N LEU A 84 -7.56 -22.30 17.56
CA LEU A 84 -6.12 -22.29 17.38
C LEU A 84 -5.47 -21.04 17.97
N ALA A 85 -6.20 -20.23 18.74
CA ALA A 85 -5.70 -18.94 19.21
C ALA A 85 -4.60 -19.08 20.27
N MET A 86 -3.51 -18.32 20.13
CA MET A 86 -2.33 -18.39 21.01
C MET A 86 -1.83 -17.00 21.38
N GLY A 87 -1.65 -16.75 22.68
CA GLY A 87 -1.24 -15.45 23.18
C GLY A 87 0.19 -15.06 22.79
N GLY A 88 0.31 -13.86 22.22
CA GLY A 88 1.60 -13.30 21.80
C GLY A 88 2.12 -13.89 20.49
N THR A 89 1.23 -14.41 19.64
CA THR A 89 1.56 -14.89 18.29
C THR A 89 0.93 -13.98 17.23
N SER A 90 1.48 -14.01 16.02
CA SER A 90 1.12 -13.15 14.89
C SER A 90 0.94 -14.00 13.63
N SER A 91 0.39 -13.42 12.57
CA SER A 91 0.03 -14.16 11.36
C SER A 91 1.21 -14.87 10.69
N ASN A 92 2.44 -14.36 10.85
CA ASN A 92 3.66 -14.99 10.34
C ASN A 92 3.92 -16.39 10.91
N PHE A 93 3.53 -16.64 12.17
CA PHE A 93 3.65 -17.96 12.78
C PHE A 93 2.62 -18.92 12.19
N TYR A 94 1.38 -18.47 12.08
CA TYR A 94 0.30 -19.28 11.53
C TYR A 94 0.54 -19.62 10.06
N ALA A 95 1.09 -18.70 9.27
CA ALA A 95 1.44 -18.96 7.87
C ALA A 95 2.32 -20.21 7.68
N PHE A 96 3.07 -20.62 8.71
CA PHE A 96 3.85 -21.85 8.70
C PHE A 96 3.16 -23.02 9.42
N CYS A 97 2.48 -22.75 10.52
CA CYS A 97 2.17 -23.78 11.52
C CYS A 97 0.68 -24.08 11.72
N TYR A 98 -0.27 -23.35 11.10
CA TYR A 98 -1.69 -23.53 11.42
C TYR A 98 -2.17 -24.98 11.18
N SER A 99 -1.67 -25.64 10.15
CA SER A 99 -2.06 -27.00 9.76
C SER A 99 -1.69 -28.05 10.80
N VAL A 100 -0.62 -27.84 11.56
CA VAL A 100 -0.21 -28.73 12.68
C VAL A 100 -1.29 -28.82 13.75
N PHE A 101 -2.12 -27.78 13.88
CA PHE A 101 -3.15 -27.69 14.92
C PHE A 101 -4.55 -28.07 14.43
N LEU A 102 -4.73 -28.32 13.14
CA LEU A 102 -6.00 -28.78 12.58
C LEU A 102 -6.04 -30.31 12.62
N ASN A 103 -7.22 -30.86 12.92
CA ASN A 103 -7.46 -32.29 12.75
C ASN A 103 -7.51 -32.58 11.23
N PRO A 104 -6.68 -33.50 10.69
CA PRO A 104 -6.72 -33.86 9.28
C PRO A 104 -8.08 -34.34 8.77
N GLU A 105 -8.95 -34.82 9.66
CA GLU A 105 -10.30 -35.30 9.33
C GLU A 105 -11.38 -34.20 9.38
N THR A 106 -11.02 -32.96 9.74
CA THR A 106 -11.96 -31.84 9.84
C THR A 106 -11.72 -30.83 8.74
N ASP A 107 -12.70 -30.70 7.83
CA ASP A 107 -12.68 -29.65 6.81
C ASP A 107 -12.79 -28.26 7.46
N MET A 108 -11.93 -27.34 7.03
CA MET A 108 -12.04 -25.93 7.39
C MET A 108 -12.95 -25.23 6.37
N ASP A 109 -14.19 -24.90 6.75
CA ASP A 109 -15.16 -24.22 5.87
C ASP A 109 -15.14 -22.69 6.08
N LEU A 110 -14.85 -22.26 7.32
CA LEU A 110 -14.68 -20.86 7.70
C LEU A 110 -13.38 -20.67 8.47
N ALA A 111 -12.71 -19.54 8.24
CA ALA A 111 -11.55 -19.14 9.03
C ALA A 111 -11.73 -17.72 9.58
N PHE A 112 -11.61 -17.56 10.89
CA PHE A 112 -11.59 -16.26 11.57
C PHE A 112 -10.15 -15.90 11.91
N LEU A 113 -9.66 -14.80 11.33
CA LEU A 113 -8.27 -14.34 11.51
C LEU A 113 -8.23 -13.04 12.33
N ASP A 114 -7.67 -13.10 13.54
CA ASP A 114 -7.51 -11.99 14.50
C ASP A 114 -6.02 -11.69 14.74
N PHE A 115 -5.45 -10.87 13.85
CA PHE A 115 -4.03 -10.50 13.88
C PHE A 115 -3.78 -8.99 13.85
N THR A 116 -4.84 -8.17 13.81
CA THR A 116 -4.75 -6.72 13.62
C THR A 116 -3.88 -6.01 14.65
N VAL A 117 -3.92 -6.45 15.92
CA VAL A 117 -3.13 -5.86 17.00
C VAL A 117 -1.74 -6.50 17.06
N ASN A 118 -1.67 -7.82 16.98
CA ASN A 118 -0.43 -8.60 17.11
C ASN A 118 0.59 -8.24 16.01
N ASP A 119 0.16 -8.29 14.74
CA ASP A 119 1.02 -7.96 13.61
C ASP A 119 1.46 -6.49 13.63
N TYR A 120 0.57 -5.58 14.03
CA TYR A 120 0.93 -4.16 14.16
C TYR A 120 2.04 -3.98 15.19
N VAL A 121 1.87 -4.53 16.39
CA VAL A 121 2.86 -4.40 17.47
C VAL A 121 4.19 -5.04 17.08
N GLN A 122 4.15 -6.20 16.41
CA GLN A 122 5.36 -6.93 16.02
C GLN A 122 6.09 -6.29 14.84
N PHE A 123 5.37 -5.79 13.83
CA PHE A 123 5.96 -5.38 12.55
C PHE A 123 6.04 -3.86 12.34
N LYS A 124 5.58 -3.03 13.28
CA LYS A 124 5.61 -1.55 13.14
C LYS A 124 6.97 -0.94 12.80
N ASN A 125 8.07 -1.63 13.15
CA ASN A 125 9.44 -1.18 12.89
C ASN A 125 10.13 -1.95 11.76
N CYS A 126 9.45 -2.87 11.08
CA CYS A 126 10.03 -3.69 10.03
C CYS A 126 10.19 -2.92 8.70
N LYS A 127 11.19 -3.32 7.89
CA LYS A 127 11.47 -2.76 6.56
C LYS A 127 10.61 -3.36 5.42
N PHE A 128 9.59 -4.15 5.75
CA PHE A 128 8.68 -4.79 4.79
C PHE A 128 7.22 -4.42 5.10
N PRO A 129 6.27 -4.59 4.15
CA PRO A 129 4.86 -4.27 4.39
C PRO A 129 4.31 -5.05 5.60
N MET A 130 3.79 -4.35 6.62
CA MET A 130 3.35 -4.99 7.87
C MET A 130 2.29 -6.08 7.67
N ALA A 131 1.42 -5.92 6.67
CA ALA A 131 0.37 -6.89 6.36
C ALA A 131 0.83 -8.06 5.47
N LEU A 132 2.11 -8.12 5.08
CA LEU A 132 2.66 -9.20 4.27
C LEU A 132 2.49 -10.58 4.92
N PRO A 133 2.78 -10.78 6.22
CA PRO A 133 2.58 -12.09 6.84
C PRO A 133 1.09 -12.50 6.87
N LEU A 134 0.19 -11.53 7.04
CA LEU A 134 -1.25 -11.79 6.97
C LEU A 134 -1.69 -12.16 5.56
N GLU A 135 -1.10 -11.57 4.52
CA GLU A 135 -1.31 -12.00 3.12
C GLU A 135 -0.89 -13.46 2.92
N GLN A 136 0.30 -13.84 3.40
CA GLN A 136 0.81 -15.20 3.29
C GLN A 136 -0.16 -16.20 3.93
N LEU A 137 -0.58 -15.96 5.18
CA LEU A 137 -1.57 -16.80 5.85
C LEU A 137 -2.91 -16.84 5.10
N THR A 138 -3.41 -15.68 4.66
CA THR A 138 -4.70 -15.58 3.95
C THR A 138 -4.69 -16.43 2.68
N ARG A 139 -3.57 -16.40 1.95
CA ARG A 139 -3.39 -17.17 0.72
C ARG A 139 -3.31 -18.67 0.99
N GLU A 140 -2.56 -19.10 2.00
CA GLU A 140 -2.51 -20.51 2.41
C GLU A 140 -3.92 -21.02 2.72
N VAL A 141 -4.65 -20.32 3.59
CA VAL A 141 -6.02 -20.69 3.98
C VAL A 141 -6.96 -20.71 2.76
N LEU A 142 -6.91 -19.71 1.87
CA LEU A 142 -7.78 -19.67 0.69
C LEU A 142 -7.50 -20.80 -0.32
N SER A 143 -6.32 -21.41 -0.26
CA SER A 143 -5.85 -22.47 -1.14
C SER A 143 -6.13 -23.87 -0.62
N GLU A 144 -6.68 -23.98 0.59
CA GLU A 144 -7.14 -25.24 1.17
C GLU A 144 -8.17 -25.94 0.29
N GLY A 145 -8.14 -27.28 0.32
CA GLY A 145 -9.00 -28.12 -0.52
C GLY A 145 -10.50 -27.86 -0.32
N SER A 146 -10.90 -27.56 0.91
CA SER A 146 -12.28 -27.19 1.29
C SER A 146 -12.71 -25.81 0.79
N SER A 147 -11.78 -25.00 0.27
CA SER A 147 -12.03 -23.63 -0.20
C SER A 147 -12.75 -22.73 0.83
N PRO A 148 -12.17 -22.55 2.04
CA PRO A 148 -12.83 -21.85 3.14
C PRO A 148 -13.20 -20.41 2.80
N ALA A 149 -14.27 -19.91 3.43
CA ALA A 149 -14.51 -18.47 3.49
C ALA A 149 -13.72 -17.85 4.64
N VAL A 150 -12.90 -16.85 4.33
CA VAL A 150 -12.05 -16.16 5.31
C VAL A 150 -12.72 -14.88 5.79
N MET A 151 -12.60 -14.59 7.10
CA MET A 151 -13.05 -13.34 7.70
C MET A 151 -11.96 -12.74 8.59
N PHE A 152 -11.68 -11.46 8.42
CA PHE A 152 -10.79 -10.70 9.31
C PHE A 152 -11.59 -10.15 10.49
N VAL A 153 -11.17 -10.48 11.70
CA VAL A 153 -11.79 -10.05 12.96
C VAL A 153 -10.84 -9.08 13.66
N ASN A 154 -11.10 -7.77 13.54
CA ASN A 154 -10.15 -6.73 13.90
C ASN A 154 -10.51 -6.09 15.24
N PHE A 155 -9.82 -6.49 16.29
CA PHE A 155 -9.92 -5.86 17.60
C PHE A 155 -9.08 -4.58 17.72
N VAL A 156 -9.26 -3.87 18.84
CA VAL A 156 -8.55 -2.65 19.20
C VAL A 156 -7.77 -2.88 20.48
N GLN A 157 -6.54 -2.41 20.55
CA GLN A 157 -5.72 -2.46 21.76
C GLN A 157 -6.09 -1.30 22.70
N GLY A 158 -6.04 -1.52 24.01
CA GLY A 158 -6.18 -0.48 25.03
C GLY A 158 -4.85 0.21 25.40
N ASP A 159 -4.95 1.48 25.78
CA ASP A 159 -3.95 2.23 26.56
C ASP A 159 -4.64 2.79 27.80
N VAL A 160 -4.46 2.15 28.96
CA VAL A 160 -5.16 2.55 30.20
C VAL A 160 -6.68 2.68 29.95
N LYS A 161 -7.28 1.62 29.37
CA LYS A 161 -8.71 1.55 29.01
C LYS A 161 -9.18 2.60 28.00
N ARG A 162 -8.27 3.09 27.15
CA ARG A 162 -8.58 3.94 26.00
C ARG A 162 -8.21 3.25 24.69
N PRO A 163 -9.03 3.33 23.63
CA PRO A 163 -8.70 2.67 22.36
C PRO A 163 -7.46 3.28 21.71
N LYS A 164 -6.45 2.43 21.41
CA LYS A 164 -5.38 2.73 20.47
C LYS A 164 -5.92 2.56 19.06
N CYS A 165 -6.24 3.68 18.46
CA CYS A 165 -6.86 3.70 17.15
C CYS A 165 -5.88 3.33 16.03
N GLU A 166 -4.57 3.50 16.16
CA GLU A 166 -3.63 3.04 15.14
C GLU A 166 -3.37 1.53 15.26
N ASN A 167 -3.63 0.76 14.20
CA ASN A 167 -3.44 -0.69 14.13
C ASN A 167 -3.19 -1.17 12.67
N LEU A 168 -3.10 -2.49 12.43
CA LEU A 168 -2.78 -3.04 11.11
C LEU A 168 -3.79 -2.64 10.00
N GLU A 169 -5.03 -2.27 10.35
CA GLU A 169 -6.02 -1.76 9.39
C GLU A 169 -5.53 -0.49 8.68
N ASN A 170 -4.71 0.32 9.35
CA ASN A 170 -4.03 1.50 8.80
C ASN A 170 -2.78 1.16 7.97
N HIS A 171 -2.32 -0.09 8.00
CA HIS A 171 -1.01 -0.50 7.50
C HIS A 171 -1.05 -1.67 6.52
N GLY A 172 -2.17 -1.87 5.82
CA GLY A 172 -2.29 -2.78 4.68
C GLY A 172 -3.36 -3.83 4.78
N GLN A 173 -3.89 -4.10 5.98
CA GLN A 173 -4.93 -5.11 6.14
C GLN A 173 -6.24 -4.73 5.43
N THR A 174 -6.63 -3.45 5.42
CA THR A 174 -7.84 -3.00 4.68
C THR A 174 -7.68 -3.19 3.17
N LEU A 175 -6.49 -2.89 2.64
CA LEU A 175 -6.17 -3.09 1.22
C LEU A 175 -6.15 -4.58 0.87
N LEU A 176 -5.54 -5.39 1.73
CA LEU A 176 -5.50 -6.84 1.63
C LEU A 176 -6.92 -7.44 1.57
N ALA A 177 -7.80 -7.00 2.47
CA ALA A 177 -9.19 -7.44 2.49
C ALA A 177 -9.92 -7.09 1.19
N LYS A 178 -9.72 -5.88 0.65
CA LYS A 178 -10.31 -5.46 -0.63
C LYS A 178 -9.79 -6.28 -1.81
N HIS A 179 -8.49 -6.59 -1.82
CA HIS A 179 -7.80 -7.32 -2.88
C HIS A 179 -8.31 -8.75 -3.01
N TYR A 180 -8.40 -9.48 -1.89
CA TYR A 180 -8.87 -10.86 -1.84
C TYR A 180 -10.38 -11.02 -1.66
N GLY A 181 -11.12 -9.92 -1.50
CA GLY A 181 -12.57 -9.97 -1.27
C GLY A 181 -12.95 -10.54 0.10
N ILE A 182 -12.13 -10.30 1.12
CA ILE A 182 -12.33 -10.78 2.48
C ILE A 182 -13.32 -9.89 3.23
N THR A 183 -14.29 -10.51 3.90
CA THR A 183 -15.17 -9.81 4.84
C THR A 183 -14.37 -9.41 6.08
N THR A 184 -14.50 -8.17 6.51
CA THR A 184 -13.79 -7.67 7.68
C THR A 184 -14.73 -7.00 8.68
N PHE A 185 -14.52 -7.32 9.95
CA PHE A 185 -15.24 -6.77 11.11
C PHE A 185 -14.26 -5.92 11.92
N SER A 186 -14.58 -4.65 12.13
CA SER A 186 -13.69 -3.65 12.68
C SER A 186 -14.26 -3.00 13.93
N LEU A 187 -13.70 -3.39 15.08
CA LEU A 187 -14.00 -2.72 16.34
C LEU A 187 -13.36 -1.32 16.36
N ARG A 188 -12.28 -1.10 15.58
CA ARG A 188 -11.67 0.22 15.39
C ARG A 188 -12.64 1.22 14.79
N LYS A 189 -13.30 0.88 13.68
CA LYS A 189 -14.30 1.79 13.06
C LYS A 189 -15.44 2.10 14.01
N PHE A 190 -15.83 1.14 14.83
CA PHE A 190 -16.86 1.35 15.84
C PHE A 190 -16.41 2.25 17.00
N LEU A 191 -15.24 2.00 17.59
CA LEU A 191 -14.76 2.71 18.79
C LEU A 191 -14.05 4.04 18.50
N CYS A 192 -13.44 4.17 17.32
CA CYS A 192 -12.61 5.32 16.95
C CYS A 192 -13.28 6.29 15.97
N SER A 193 -14.53 6.06 15.57
CA SER A 193 -15.30 7.03 14.77
C SER A 193 -15.82 8.18 15.64
N GLY A 194 -16.01 9.37 15.03
CA GLY A 194 -16.38 10.59 15.76
C GLY A 194 -17.71 10.52 16.53
N PHE A 195 -18.56 9.53 16.24
CA PHE A 195 -19.83 9.27 16.92
C PHE A 195 -19.64 8.64 18.31
N SER A 196 -18.72 7.68 18.45
CA SER A 196 -18.47 6.96 19.71
C SER A 196 -17.57 7.72 20.68
N ALA A 197 -16.69 8.60 20.17
CA ALA A 197 -15.85 9.47 20.99
C ALA A 197 -16.66 10.48 21.84
N LYS A 198 -17.92 10.75 21.49
CA LYS A 198 -18.85 11.58 22.29
C LYS A 198 -19.54 10.80 23.42
N GLN A 199 -19.48 9.46 23.44
CA GLN A 199 -20.04 8.65 24.52
C GLN A 199 -19.07 8.53 25.70
N LYS A 200 -19.52 8.98 26.87
CA LYS A 200 -18.71 9.21 28.08
C LYS A 200 -18.17 7.97 28.82
N ASN A 201 -18.22 6.75 28.27
CA ASN A 201 -17.69 5.58 29.01
C ASN A 201 -17.16 4.42 28.15
N LEU A 202 -16.18 4.71 27.28
CA LEU A 202 -15.43 3.69 26.53
C LEU A 202 -14.54 2.80 27.43
N SER A 203 -14.33 3.18 28.70
CA SER A 203 -13.46 2.42 29.62
C SER A 203 -13.95 0.98 29.86
N LYS A 204 -15.27 0.76 29.80
CA LYS A 204 -15.89 -0.56 29.93
C LYS A 204 -15.63 -1.49 28.74
N MET A 205 -15.11 -0.98 27.62
CA MET A 205 -14.73 -1.78 26.45
C MET A 205 -13.41 -2.53 26.66
N PHE A 206 -12.69 -2.24 27.74
CA PHE A 206 -11.40 -2.83 28.05
C PHE A 206 -11.46 -3.57 29.38
N ALA A 207 -10.73 -4.67 29.47
CA ALA A 207 -10.56 -5.47 30.68
C ALA A 207 -9.80 -4.67 31.76
N THR A 208 -9.71 -5.22 32.98
CA THR A 208 -9.01 -4.55 34.09
C THR A 208 -7.53 -4.29 33.81
N ASP A 209 -6.88 -5.11 32.98
CA ASP A 209 -5.51 -4.89 32.53
C ASP A 209 -5.30 -3.64 31.65
N GLY A 210 -6.39 -2.99 31.24
CA GLY A 210 -6.39 -1.74 30.48
C GLY A 210 -5.92 -1.87 29.03
N ASN A 211 -5.60 -3.08 28.58
CA ASN A 211 -4.99 -3.38 27.28
C ASN A 211 -5.86 -4.29 26.42
N HIS A 212 -6.43 -5.35 26.98
CA HIS A 212 -7.30 -6.26 26.24
C HIS A 212 -8.75 -5.79 26.23
N ILE A 213 -9.51 -6.21 25.23
CA ILE A 213 -10.93 -5.92 25.10
C ILE A 213 -11.73 -6.72 26.15
N SER A 214 -12.73 -6.08 26.75
CA SER A 214 -13.62 -6.72 27.72
C SER A 214 -14.67 -7.60 27.05
N ILE A 215 -15.47 -8.28 27.87
CA ILE A 215 -16.61 -9.09 27.42
C ILE A 215 -17.59 -8.31 26.54
N ILE A 216 -17.73 -7.00 26.78
CA ILE A 216 -18.60 -6.12 25.98
C ILE A 216 -18.09 -6.00 24.56
N GLY A 217 -16.77 -5.82 24.36
CA GLY A 217 -16.22 -5.71 23.02
C GLY A 217 -16.23 -7.04 22.26
N HIS A 218 -16.06 -8.17 22.96
CA HIS A 218 -16.30 -9.50 22.37
C HIS A 218 -17.75 -9.68 21.92
N ALA A 219 -18.73 -9.27 22.74
CA ALA A 219 -20.15 -9.33 22.40
C ALA A 219 -20.48 -8.43 21.19
N GLN A 220 -19.88 -7.24 21.10
CA GLN A 220 -20.05 -6.35 19.95
C GLN A 220 -19.49 -6.95 18.67
N MET A 221 -18.32 -7.58 18.74
CA MET A 221 -17.73 -8.28 17.59
C MET A 221 -18.64 -9.42 17.13
N ALA A 222 -19.08 -10.27 18.06
CA ALA A 222 -20.00 -11.36 17.77
C ALA A 222 -21.30 -10.87 17.13
N PHE A 223 -21.88 -9.78 17.65
CA PHE A 223 -23.09 -9.19 17.11
C PHE A 223 -22.92 -8.73 15.66
N MET A 224 -21.81 -8.06 15.32
CA MET A 224 -21.52 -7.66 13.94
C MET A 224 -21.43 -8.88 13.01
N MET A 225 -20.75 -9.94 13.46
CA MET A 225 -20.59 -11.20 12.71
C MET A 225 -21.93 -11.91 12.50
N ILE A 226 -22.69 -12.12 13.58
CA ILE A 226 -24.01 -12.74 13.55
C ILE A 226 -24.94 -11.98 12.62
N ASN A 227 -25.02 -10.65 12.78
CA ASN A 227 -25.92 -9.85 11.94
C ASN A 227 -25.54 -9.94 10.46
N HIS A 228 -24.25 -9.89 10.14
CA HIS A 228 -23.78 -10.02 8.76
C HIS A 228 -24.13 -11.37 8.13
N VAL A 229 -23.80 -12.48 8.82
CA VAL A 229 -24.08 -13.84 8.34
C VAL A 229 -25.59 -14.07 8.24
N ARG A 230 -26.37 -13.62 9.23
CA ARG A 230 -27.84 -13.70 9.21
C ARG A 230 -28.43 -12.97 8.00
N GLN A 231 -27.98 -11.76 7.68
CA GLN A 231 -28.47 -11.02 6.51
C GLN A 231 -28.13 -11.75 5.20
N LEU A 232 -26.93 -12.33 5.09
CA LEU A 232 -26.57 -13.13 3.92
C LEU A 232 -27.43 -14.40 3.80
N MET A 233 -27.71 -15.07 4.93
CA MET A 233 -28.62 -16.23 4.96
C MET A 233 -30.02 -15.86 4.48
N LEU A 234 -30.60 -14.76 4.98
CA LEU A 234 -31.91 -14.28 4.54
C LEU A 234 -31.93 -13.98 3.04
N ASN A 235 -30.91 -13.30 2.52
CA ASN A 235 -30.81 -13.03 1.08
C ASN A 235 -30.74 -14.31 0.23
N VAL A 236 -30.06 -15.36 0.73
CA VAL A 236 -30.00 -16.66 0.05
C VAL A 236 -31.38 -17.33 0.07
N LEU A 237 -32.08 -17.32 1.22
CA LEU A 237 -33.42 -17.88 1.35
C LEU A 237 -34.45 -17.16 0.47
N ASP A 238 -34.43 -15.84 0.42
CA ASP A 238 -35.31 -15.04 -0.46
C ASP A 238 -35.09 -15.38 -1.95
N GLY A 239 -33.83 -15.59 -2.34
CA GLY A 239 -33.47 -16.08 -3.68
C GLY A 239 -34.07 -17.46 -3.98
N LEU A 240 -34.01 -18.39 -3.03
CA LEU A 240 -34.59 -19.73 -3.21
C LEU A 240 -36.12 -19.68 -3.29
N MET A 241 -36.77 -18.89 -2.43
CA MET A 241 -38.24 -18.75 -2.41
C MET A 241 -38.81 -18.08 -3.67
N THR A 242 -38.10 -17.10 -4.23
CA THR A 242 -38.50 -16.44 -5.48
C THR A 242 -38.38 -17.39 -6.68
N THR A 243 -37.37 -18.25 -6.69
CA THR A 243 -37.19 -19.29 -7.72
C THR A 243 -38.29 -20.36 -7.66
N MET A 244 -38.82 -20.68 -6.48
CA MET A 244 -39.91 -21.66 -6.29
C MET A 244 -41.32 -21.13 -6.68
N LYS A 245 -41.53 -19.81 -6.79
CA LYS A 245 -42.84 -19.20 -7.08
C LYS A 245 -43.11 -18.89 -8.56
N GLY A 246 -42.11 -19.03 -9.45
CA GLY A 246 -42.28 -18.87 -10.89
C GLY A 246 -42.59 -20.21 -11.58
N LYS A 247 -43.71 -20.29 -12.33
CA LYS A 247 -43.96 -21.42 -13.25
C LYS A 247 -43.07 -21.28 -14.50
N VAL A 248 -42.58 -22.43 -14.97
CA VAL A 248 -42.05 -22.79 -16.31
C VAL A 248 -40.53 -23.00 -16.43
N THR A 249 -40.24 -24.19 -16.97
CA THR A 249 -38.99 -24.78 -17.49
C THR A 249 -37.77 -24.68 -16.60
N ALA A 250 -37.59 -25.72 -15.79
CA ALA A 250 -36.26 -26.12 -15.36
C ALA A 250 -35.42 -26.43 -16.61
N GLU A 251 -34.60 -25.47 -17.04
CA GLU A 251 -33.25 -25.87 -17.40
C GLU A 251 -32.71 -26.57 -16.15
N LYS A 252 -32.47 -27.88 -16.29
CA LYS A 252 -31.56 -28.58 -15.42
C LYS A 252 -30.27 -27.77 -15.52
N LEU A 253 -30.07 -26.86 -14.58
CA LEU A 253 -28.77 -26.26 -14.37
C LEU A 253 -27.92 -27.44 -13.89
N SER A 254 -27.32 -28.15 -14.84
CA SER A 254 -26.06 -28.83 -14.60
C SER A 254 -25.11 -27.71 -14.21
N LEU A 255 -25.14 -27.36 -12.92
CA LEU A 255 -24.01 -26.72 -12.28
C LEU A 255 -22.81 -27.56 -12.71
N PRO A 256 -21.79 -26.96 -13.36
CA PRO A 256 -20.60 -27.73 -13.66
C PRO A 256 -20.16 -28.33 -12.33
N SER A 257 -20.12 -29.67 -12.29
CA SER A 257 -19.31 -30.36 -11.31
C SER A 257 -17.96 -29.66 -11.35
N ILE A 258 -17.51 -29.14 -10.22
CA ILE A 258 -16.08 -28.89 -10.07
C ILE A 258 -15.46 -30.30 -10.02
N GLY A 259 -15.08 -30.75 -11.21
CA GLY A 259 -14.69 -32.10 -11.59
C GLY A 259 -14.95 -32.11 -13.08
N ASP A 260 -14.00 -31.67 -13.91
CA ASP A 260 -12.72 -32.36 -14.05
C ASP A 260 -11.49 -31.59 -13.54
N ARG A 261 -10.93 -32.13 -12.46
CA ARG A 261 -9.52 -31.97 -12.13
C ARG A 261 -8.74 -32.79 -13.16
N ILE A 262 -7.99 -32.15 -14.06
CA ILE A 262 -6.72 -32.75 -14.47
C ILE A 262 -5.79 -32.58 -13.27
N ILE A 263 -5.85 -33.55 -12.35
CA ILE A 263 -4.77 -33.80 -11.41
C ILE A 263 -3.60 -34.25 -12.29
N LEU A 264 -2.63 -33.36 -12.55
CA LEU A 264 -1.27 -33.86 -12.77
C LEU A 264 -0.80 -34.26 -11.36
N PRO A 265 -0.60 -35.56 -11.07
CA PRO A 265 -0.39 -36.08 -9.71
C PRO A 265 0.84 -35.50 -9.00
N ASP A 266 1.69 -34.76 -9.71
CA ASP A 266 3.07 -34.51 -9.28
C ASP A 266 3.45 -33.03 -9.04
N CYS A 267 2.50 -32.07 -9.07
CA CYS A 267 2.80 -30.65 -8.78
C CYS A 267 2.02 -30.11 -7.55
N PRO A 268 2.68 -29.42 -6.59
CA PRO A 268 2.07 -28.84 -5.40
C PRO A 268 1.07 -27.73 -5.73
N LEU A 269 0.17 -27.47 -4.79
CA LEU A 269 -1.08 -26.72 -4.95
C LEU A 269 -0.94 -25.45 -5.80
N LYS A 270 -1.73 -25.41 -6.87
CA LYS A 270 -1.83 -24.28 -7.77
C LYS A 270 -2.66 -23.17 -7.11
N PHE A 271 -1.99 -22.09 -6.68
CA PHE A 271 -2.58 -20.77 -6.45
C PHE A 271 -3.28 -20.15 -7.68
N LYS A 272 -3.43 -20.88 -8.79
CA LYS A 272 -3.79 -20.37 -10.14
C LYS A 272 -5.14 -19.63 -10.22
N ASN A 273 -5.98 -19.72 -9.19
CA ASN A 273 -7.28 -19.05 -9.15
C ASN A 273 -7.36 -17.89 -8.12
N LEU A 274 -6.29 -17.62 -7.37
CA LEU A 274 -6.24 -16.41 -6.53
C LEU A 274 -5.71 -15.22 -7.33
N PRO A 275 -6.14 -13.99 -7.00
CA PRO A 275 -5.47 -12.78 -7.49
C PRO A 275 -3.95 -12.86 -7.24
N GLU A 276 -3.16 -12.18 -8.08
CA GLU A 276 -1.72 -12.03 -7.84
C GLU A 276 -1.45 -11.51 -6.42
N THR A 277 -0.30 -11.85 -5.84
CA THR A 277 0.09 -11.31 -4.53
C THR A 277 0.06 -9.78 -4.55
N LEU A 278 -0.58 -9.17 -3.56
CA LEU A 278 -0.62 -7.73 -3.33
C LEU A 278 0.79 -7.18 -3.06
N PHE A 279 1.63 -7.94 -2.33
CA PHE A 279 3.01 -7.56 -2.01
C PHE A 279 4.02 -8.33 -2.87
N LYS A 280 4.07 -8.03 -4.18
CA LYS A 280 4.89 -8.71 -5.23
C LYS A 280 6.41 -8.80 -4.99
N SER A 281 7.00 -8.09 -4.03
CA SER A 281 8.47 -8.08 -3.78
C SER A 281 9.05 -9.41 -3.29
N TYR A 282 8.23 -10.42 -3.00
CA TYR A 282 8.68 -11.74 -2.57
C TYR A 282 8.24 -12.76 -3.61
N CYS A 283 9.11 -13.00 -4.61
CA CYS A 283 8.94 -14.07 -5.59
C CYS A 283 8.67 -15.39 -4.86
N GLN A 284 7.41 -15.83 -4.86
CA GLN A 284 7.01 -17.18 -4.48
C GLN A 284 6.72 -17.91 -5.79
N ASN A 285 7.77 -18.32 -6.49
CA ASN A 285 7.63 -18.94 -7.82
C ASN A 285 7.15 -20.40 -7.74
N LEU A 286 7.29 -21.06 -6.58
CA LEU A 286 6.65 -22.33 -6.27
C LEU A 286 6.40 -22.41 -4.77
N CYS A 287 5.15 -22.57 -4.35
CA CYS A 287 4.83 -22.83 -2.95
C CYS A 287 4.54 -24.31 -2.78
N GLU A 288 5.48 -25.01 -2.18
CA GLU A 288 5.09 -26.15 -1.36
C GLU A 288 4.47 -25.65 -0.07
N HIS A 289 3.57 -26.44 0.51
CA HIS A 289 3.05 -26.12 1.83
C HIS A 289 4.19 -25.97 2.85
N PRO A 290 4.18 -24.89 3.65
CA PRO A 290 5.12 -24.71 4.74
C PRO A 290 5.16 -25.93 5.66
N ARG A 291 6.36 -26.30 6.10
CA ARG A 291 6.58 -27.35 7.09
C ARG A 291 6.85 -26.70 8.44
N CYS A 292 6.32 -27.26 9.52
CA CYS A 292 6.45 -26.70 10.86
C CYS A 292 6.78 -27.76 11.91
N PHE A 293 7.75 -27.42 12.75
CA PHE A 293 8.01 -28.03 14.04
C PHE A 293 7.70 -26.98 15.11
N THR A 294 6.85 -27.30 16.09
CA THR A 294 6.47 -26.36 17.15
C THR A 294 6.12 -27.07 18.44
N GLN A 295 6.53 -26.47 19.56
CA GLN A 295 6.05 -26.82 20.89
C GLN A 295 5.15 -25.74 21.50
N ILE A 296 4.85 -24.68 20.74
CA ILE A 296 3.76 -23.73 21.04
C ILE A 296 2.45 -24.39 20.63
N THR A 297 1.44 -24.35 21.50
CA THR A 297 0.17 -25.06 21.31
C THR A 297 -1.03 -24.22 21.79
N PRO A 298 -2.18 -24.26 21.10
CA PRO A 298 -3.43 -23.65 21.58
C PRO A 298 -4.05 -24.42 22.75
N ASP A 299 -3.64 -25.68 22.94
CA ASP A 299 -4.05 -26.53 24.06
C ASP A 299 -2.86 -27.24 24.68
N CYS A 300 -2.62 -26.96 25.96
CA CYS A 300 -1.51 -27.49 26.73
C CYS A 300 -1.61 -29.02 26.95
N THR A 301 -2.81 -29.59 26.80
CA THR A 301 -3.07 -31.04 26.93
C THR A 301 -2.95 -31.80 25.62
N SER A 302 -3.00 -31.12 24.46
CA SER A 302 -3.03 -31.80 23.17
C SER A 302 -1.66 -32.36 22.76
N ASN A 303 -1.63 -33.60 22.28
CA ASN A 303 -0.40 -34.18 21.73
C ASN A 303 -0.23 -33.82 20.24
N ILE A 304 0.30 -32.62 19.98
CA ILE A 304 0.56 -32.13 18.62
C ILE A 304 1.77 -32.80 17.92
N THR A 305 2.50 -33.68 18.60
CA THR A 305 3.73 -34.29 18.09
C THR A 305 3.49 -35.12 16.83
N ALA A 306 2.33 -35.78 16.72
CA ALA A 306 1.98 -36.60 15.56
C ALA A 306 1.70 -35.80 14.28
N ASN A 307 1.41 -34.50 14.40
CA ASN A 307 0.99 -33.65 13.29
C ASN A 307 2.10 -32.70 12.81
N GLN A 308 3.31 -32.80 13.36
CA GLN A 308 4.43 -31.95 12.96
C GLN A 308 4.93 -32.37 11.59
N SER A 309 5.02 -31.40 10.68
CA SER A 309 5.38 -31.64 9.29
C SER A 309 6.88 -31.43 9.00
N LEU A 310 7.64 -30.96 9.99
CA LEU A 310 9.09 -30.82 9.98
C LEU A 310 9.70 -31.61 11.13
N GLN A 311 10.75 -32.40 10.88
CA GLN A 311 11.49 -33.08 11.93
C GLN A 311 12.70 -32.24 12.36
N VAL A 312 12.83 -32.03 13.67
CA VAL A 312 13.91 -31.23 14.26
C VAL A 312 14.45 -31.97 15.48
N ASN A 313 15.75 -32.22 15.48
CA ASN A 313 16.48 -32.84 16.58
C ASN A 313 17.46 -31.82 17.18
N ALA A 314 17.53 -31.73 18.51
CA ALA A 314 18.60 -30.97 19.15
C ALA A 314 19.85 -31.84 19.26
N ILE A 315 20.93 -31.45 18.58
CA ILE A 315 22.21 -32.16 18.57
C ILE A 315 23.27 -31.50 19.47
N GLY A 316 23.02 -30.26 19.90
CA GLY A 316 23.83 -29.56 20.90
C GLY A 316 23.00 -28.54 21.68
N THR A 317 23.12 -28.50 23.01
CA THR A 317 22.24 -27.69 23.90
C THR A 317 23.01 -26.89 24.96
N PHE A 318 24.25 -26.49 24.68
CA PHE A 318 25.09 -25.77 25.64
C PHE A 318 24.39 -24.51 26.19
N GLY A 319 24.09 -24.49 27.50
CA GLY A 319 23.39 -23.38 28.15
C GLY A 319 21.89 -23.26 27.82
N PHE A 320 21.31 -24.19 27.06
CA PHE A 320 19.87 -24.32 26.84
C PHE A 320 19.29 -25.48 27.65
N GLU A 321 18.06 -25.31 28.15
CA GLU A 321 17.25 -26.42 28.67
C GLU A 321 16.01 -26.61 27.83
N ALA A 322 15.65 -27.87 27.55
CA ALA A 322 14.32 -28.17 27.05
C ALA A 322 13.29 -27.83 28.15
N ILE A 323 12.25 -27.09 27.78
CA ILE A 323 11.16 -26.75 28.68
C ILE A 323 9.92 -27.56 28.28
N GLN A 324 9.32 -28.22 29.26
CA GLN A 324 7.97 -28.76 29.08
C GLN A 324 6.98 -27.62 28.83
N LYS A 325 5.82 -27.94 28.25
CA LYS A 325 4.79 -26.95 27.92
C LYS A 325 4.39 -26.15 29.16
N VAL A 326 4.52 -24.82 29.07
CA VAL A 326 4.15 -23.87 30.11
C VAL A 326 2.90 -23.09 29.66
N PRO A 327 1.81 -23.09 30.45
CA PRO A 327 0.63 -22.28 30.17
C PRO A 327 0.94 -20.78 30.07
N ILE A 328 0.25 -20.07 29.17
CA ILE A 328 0.44 -18.63 28.98
C ILE A 328 -0.44 -17.83 29.96
N ASN A 329 0.18 -16.92 30.74
CA ASN A 329 -0.48 -15.97 31.65
C ASN A 329 -1.44 -16.62 32.69
N SER A 330 -0.99 -17.66 33.41
CA SER A 330 -1.75 -18.24 34.53
C SER A 330 -1.68 -17.35 35.79
N VAL A 331 -2.61 -16.39 35.90
CA VAL A 331 -2.71 -15.46 37.05
C VAL A 331 -2.90 -16.20 38.38
N LEU A 332 -3.56 -17.36 38.37
CA LEU A 332 -3.95 -18.08 39.57
C LEU A 332 -2.95 -19.15 40.03
N LEU A 333 -2.04 -19.60 39.16
CA LEU A 333 -1.04 -20.63 39.47
C LEU A 333 0.22 -20.42 38.61
N PRO A 334 1.22 -19.65 39.09
CA PRO A 334 2.46 -19.38 38.35
C PRO A 334 3.29 -20.64 38.02
N ASN A 335 3.02 -21.76 38.71
CA ASN A 335 3.73 -23.04 38.59
C ASN A 335 2.81 -24.21 38.15
N ALA A 336 1.63 -23.95 37.56
CA ALA A 336 0.77 -25.04 37.10
C ALA A 336 1.40 -25.78 35.91
N THR A 337 1.61 -27.09 36.07
CA THR A 337 1.90 -28.03 34.97
C THR A 337 0.61 -28.35 34.21
N CYS A 338 0.74 -28.81 32.96
CA CYS A 338 -0.41 -29.20 32.13
C CYS A 338 -1.27 -30.31 32.75
N GLU A 339 -0.68 -31.16 33.59
CA GLU A 339 -1.35 -32.30 34.26
C GLU A 339 -2.42 -31.86 35.27
N ALA A 340 -2.27 -30.70 35.93
CA ALA A 340 -3.23 -30.22 36.92
C ALA A 340 -4.60 -29.83 36.31
N LYS A 341 -4.68 -29.64 34.98
CA LYS A 341 -5.91 -29.26 34.26
C LYS A 341 -6.62 -30.43 33.57
N GLN A 342 -6.06 -31.64 33.61
CA GLN A 342 -6.57 -32.81 32.90
C GLN A 342 -7.89 -33.36 33.49
N ARG A 343 -8.25 -32.97 34.72
CA ARG A 343 -9.44 -33.49 35.43
C ARG A 343 -10.80 -32.92 34.99
N SER A 344 -10.89 -32.06 33.97
CA SER A 344 -12.17 -31.39 33.64
C SER A 344 -12.60 -31.39 32.16
N LEU A 345 -11.96 -32.11 31.24
CA LEU A 345 -12.22 -31.92 29.79
C LEU A 345 -12.20 -33.22 28.96
N GLU A 346 -12.81 -34.30 29.44
CA GLU A 346 -12.83 -35.58 28.72
C GLU A 346 -13.92 -35.74 27.63
N ASN A 347 -14.69 -34.71 27.25
CA ASN A 347 -15.63 -34.82 26.12
C ASN A 347 -15.73 -33.54 25.28
N HIS A 348 -15.36 -33.65 23.99
CA HIS A 348 -15.42 -32.56 23.01
C HIS A 348 -16.84 -32.02 22.76
N ASP A 349 -17.89 -32.82 22.99
CA ASP A 349 -19.29 -32.41 22.79
C ASP A 349 -19.92 -31.70 24.01
N GLN A 350 -19.28 -31.68 25.18
CA GLN A 350 -19.78 -31.03 26.40
C GLN A 350 -19.24 -29.60 26.63
N GLN A 351 -18.34 -29.11 25.78
CA GLN A 351 -17.63 -27.83 25.95
C GLN A 351 -18.49 -26.55 26.05
N PHE A 352 -19.79 -26.61 25.72
CA PHE A 352 -20.67 -25.44 25.80
C PHE A 352 -21.32 -25.20 27.17
N ASN A 353 -21.41 -26.23 28.03
CA ASN A 353 -22.19 -26.14 29.27
C ASN A 353 -21.34 -25.84 30.51
N GLU A 354 -20.03 -26.12 30.47
CA GLU A 354 -19.13 -25.86 31.59
C GLU A 354 -18.59 -24.42 31.56
N ILE A 355 -18.53 -23.79 32.73
CA ILE A 355 -17.92 -22.48 32.91
C ILE A 355 -16.41 -22.62 32.74
N GLN A 356 -15.84 -21.94 31.75
CA GLN A 356 -14.39 -21.90 31.53
C GLN A 356 -13.87 -20.50 31.81
N THR A 357 -13.07 -20.32 32.86
CA THR A 357 -12.47 -19.03 33.23
C THR A 357 -10.96 -18.96 32.94
N HIS A 358 -10.40 -20.00 32.31
CA HIS A 358 -8.96 -20.15 32.11
C HIS A 358 -8.60 -20.54 30.68
N ARG A 359 -7.47 -20.00 30.21
CA ARG A 359 -6.90 -20.29 28.89
C ARG A 359 -6.19 -21.65 28.89
N THR A 360 -6.13 -22.26 27.71
CA THR A 360 -5.48 -23.56 27.47
C THR A 360 -4.16 -23.43 26.71
N ASP A 361 -3.86 -22.27 26.12
CA ASP A 361 -2.68 -22.10 25.29
C ASP A 361 -1.37 -22.08 26.09
N ALA A 362 -0.32 -22.65 25.50
CA ALA A 362 0.96 -22.90 26.14
C ALA A 362 2.13 -22.79 25.17
N TYR A 363 3.34 -22.67 25.73
CA TYR A 363 4.60 -22.71 24.97
C TYR A 363 5.58 -23.70 25.59
N GLY A 364 6.21 -24.50 24.76
CA GLY A 364 7.40 -25.30 25.09
C GLY A 364 8.60 -24.89 24.22
N GLY A 365 9.62 -25.72 24.17
CA GLY A 365 10.79 -25.58 23.31
C GLY A 365 12.08 -25.61 24.11
N TRP A 366 13.01 -24.73 23.78
CA TRP A 366 14.28 -24.59 24.49
C TRP A 366 14.41 -23.19 25.08
N LYS A 367 14.89 -23.10 26.31
CA LYS A 367 15.11 -21.86 27.05
C LYS A 367 16.59 -21.70 27.37
N SER A 368 17.14 -20.54 27.04
CA SER A 368 18.51 -20.19 27.43
C SER A 368 18.60 -19.91 28.94
N LYS A 369 19.63 -20.46 29.60
CA LYS A 369 19.96 -20.24 31.01
C LYS A 369 20.91 -19.08 31.24
N SER A 370 21.73 -18.74 30.24
CA SER A 370 22.82 -17.78 30.40
C SER A 370 23.23 -17.11 29.09
N LYS A 371 24.01 -16.03 29.18
CA LYS A 371 24.66 -15.42 28.02
C LYS A 371 25.63 -16.43 27.40
N ASN A 372 25.82 -16.37 26.07
CA ASN A 372 26.67 -17.29 25.29
C ASN A 372 26.20 -18.76 25.23
N SER A 373 24.91 -19.01 25.52
CA SER A 373 24.31 -20.32 25.25
C SER A 373 24.22 -20.59 23.74
N MET A 374 24.38 -21.85 23.33
CA MET A 374 24.33 -22.34 21.96
C MET A 374 23.36 -23.51 21.85
N LEU A 375 22.44 -23.43 20.89
CA LEU A 375 21.52 -24.50 20.53
C LEU A 375 21.80 -24.88 19.08
N GLU A 376 22.17 -26.14 18.86
CA GLU A 376 22.42 -26.72 17.56
C GLU A 376 21.29 -27.70 17.23
N LEU A 377 20.65 -27.48 16.09
CA LEU A 377 19.48 -28.22 15.64
C LEU A 377 19.79 -28.88 14.30
N GLU A 378 19.57 -30.18 14.23
CA GLU A 378 19.48 -30.92 12.99
C GLU A 378 18.04 -30.82 12.47
N ILE A 379 17.88 -30.34 11.23
CA ILE A 379 16.58 -30.16 10.59
C ILE A 379 16.52 -31.06 9.36
N LEU A 380 15.64 -32.06 9.38
CA LEU A 380 15.42 -32.89 8.22
C LEU A 380 14.47 -32.18 7.25
N ILE A 381 15.01 -31.72 6.13
CA ILE A 381 14.23 -31.14 5.04
C ILE A 381 13.87 -32.27 4.06
N PRO A 382 12.63 -32.77 4.04
CA PRO A 382 12.25 -33.85 3.14
C PRO A 382 12.37 -33.40 1.67
N PHE A 383 12.96 -34.27 0.84
CA PHE A 383 12.92 -34.13 -0.62
C PHE A 383 11.51 -34.46 -1.10
N THR A 384 10.80 -33.47 -1.62
CA THR A 384 9.58 -33.65 -2.40
C THR A 384 9.99 -33.95 -3.83
N SER A 385 9.69 -35.16 -4.33
CA SER A 385 9.93 -35.50 -5.74
C SER A 385 8.91 -34.76 -6.61
N LEU A 386 9.20 -33.50 -6.93
CA LEU A 386 8.42 -32.76 -7.91
C LEU A 386 8.72 -33.30 -9.31
N SER A 387 7.68 -33.49 -10.12
CA SER A 387 7.86 -33.75 -11.55
C SER A 387 8.71 -32.64 -12.20
N LYS A 388 9.59 -32.98 -13.15
CA LYS A 388 10.37 -32.00 -13.94
C LYS A 388 9.50 -30.92 -14.60
N GLN A 389 8.21 -31.20 -14.82
CA GLN A 389 7.25 -30.23 -15.35
C GLN A 389 6.81 -29.15 -14.34
N CYS A 390 7.09 -29.35 -13.05
CA CYS A 390 6.75 -28.41 -11.98
C CYS A 390 7.91 -27.47 -11.65
N ILE A 391 9.12 -27.75 -12.11
CA ILE A 391 10.31 -26.95 -11.86
C ILE A 391 10.54 -26.05 -13.08
N MET A 392 10.57 -24.73 -12.88
CA MET A 392 10.98 -23.79 -13.93
C MET A 392 12.44 -24.10 -14.31
N GLU A 393 12.73 -24.26 -15.60
CA GLU A 393 14.10 -24.55 -16.07
C GLU A 393 15.10 -23.48 -15.55
N GLY A 394 16.08 -23.92 -14.76
CA GLY A 394 17.21 -23.09 -14.32
C GLY A 394 17.23 -22.67 -12.84
N GLU A 395 16.27 -23.06 -12.01
CA GLU A 395 16.28 -22.74 -10.56
C GLU A 395 16.67 -23.95 -9.68
N THR A 396 17.64 -23.78 -8.78
CA THR A 396 17.93 -24.74 -7.70
C THR A 396 16.89 -24.61 -6.59
N PRO A 397 16.25 -25.70 -6.11
CA PRO A 397 15.25 -25.64 -5.05
C PRO A 397 15.90 -25.28 -3.70
N ALA A 398 15.87 -24.00 -3.33
CA ALA A 398 16.27 -23.53 -2.01
C ALA A 398 15.02 -23.28 -1.15
N ARG A 399 15.06 -23.67 0.13
CA ARG A 399 13.98 -23.44 1.09
C ARG A 399 14.37 -22.37 2.11
N MET A 400 13.40 -21.54 2.50
CA MET A 400 13.57 -20.62 3.63
C MET A 400 13.32 -21.36 4.95
N VAL A 401 14.17 -21.12 5.94
CA VAL A 401 14.02 -21.61 7.31
C VAL A 401 13.72 -20.42 8.22
N ALA A 402 12.69 -20.55 9.07
CA ALA A 402 12.29 -19.53 10.03
C ALA A 402 12.31 -20.10 11.46
N ILE A 403 12.67 -19.27 12.44
CA ILE A 403 12.73 -19.65 13.86
C ILE A 403 11.77 -18.76 14.66
N ALA A 404 10.89 -19.38 15.44
CA ALA A 404 10.01 -18.68 16.36
C ALA A 404 10.70 -18.50 17.73
N VAL A 405 10.80 -17.25 18.21
CA VAL A 405 11.42 -16.92 19.50
C VAL A 405 10.40 -16.22 20.40
N ARG A 406 10.22 -16.72 21.63
CA ARG A 406 9.37 -16.10 22.65
C ARG A 406 10.23 -15.36 23.67
N THR A 407 9.98 -14.07 23.87
CA THR A 407 10.69 -13.22 24.83
C THR A 407 9.83 -12.94 26.06
N ARG A 408 10.39 -13.02 27.29
CA ARG A 408 9.72 -12.48 28.50
C ARG A 408 9.96 -10.97 28.56
N VAL A 409 8.88 -10.20 28.73
CA VAL A 409 8.94 -8.75 28.85
C VAL A 409 9.44 -8.38 30.24
N THR A 410 10.74 -8.10 30.36
CA THR A 410 11.22 -7.02 31.24
C THR A 410 11.58 -5.87 30.32
N CYS A 411 10.90 -4.73 30.45
CA CYS A 411 11.32 -3.51 29.78
C CYS A 411 12.77 -3.21 30.16
N GLY A 412 13.69 -3.36 29.21
CA GLY A 412 15.12 -3.12 29.39
C GLY A 412 15.96 -4.27 28.85
N ALA A 413 16.60 -4.03 27.70
CA ALA A 413 17.66 -4.85 27.10
C ALA A 413 17.26 -6.25 26.58
N VAL A 414 16.63 -6.29 25.39
CA VAL A 414 17.07 -7.29 24.41
C VAL A 414 18.42 -6.79 23.92
N GLN A 415 19.48 -7.49 24.31
CA GLN A 415 20.79 -7.34 23.69
C GLN A 415 20.62 -7.87 22.26
N GLU A 416 20.40 -6.95 21.34
CA GLU A 416 20.42 -7.18 19.89
C GLU A 416 21.70 -7.96 19.56
N ARG A 417 21.56 -9.21 19.13
CA ARG A 417 22.60 -9.76 18.25
C ARG A 417 22.39 -9.07 16.91
N GLU A 418 23.45 -8.41 16.51
CA GLU A 418 23.62 -7.65 15.29
C GLU A 418 23.05 -8.41 14.09
N ASP A 419 21.91 -7.94 13.59
CA ASP A 419 21.62 -7.98 12.16
C ASP A 419 20.75 -6.78 11.78
N CYS A 420 21.39 -5.86 11.05
CA CYS A 420 20.83 -4.76 10.26
C CYS A 420 20.06 -3.62 10.96
N HIS A 421 20.16 -3.47 12.28
CA HIS A 421 19.83 -2.21 12.98
C HIS A 421 21.00 -1.55 13.74
N SER A 422 22.16 -2.22 13.89
CA SER A 422 23.35 -1.64 14.52
C SER A 422 24.20 -0.73 13.61
N SER A 423 23.91 -0.63 12.30
CA SER A 423 24.59 0.35 11.44
C SER A 423 24.05 1.79 11.55
N LEU A 424 22.96 2.02 12.29
CA LEU A 424 22.44 3.38 12.54
C LEU A 424 23.13 4.09 13.71
N HIS A 425 24.02 3.42 14.44
CA HIS A 425 24.74 4.04 15.58
C HIS A 425 26.26 3.94 15.56
N ASN A 426 26.89 3.51 14.47
CA ASN A 426 28.33 3.72 14.30
C ASN A 426 28.70 4.34 12.95
N LYS A 427 28.94 5.66 13.02
CA LYS A 427 29.60 6.58 12.08
C LYS A 427 28.84 6.81 10.75
N GLN A 428 28.28 7.99 10.44
CA GLN A 428 28.66 9.36 10.78
C GLN A 428 27.42 10.21 11.17
N SER A 429 27.19 10.41 12.47
CA SER A 429 26.46 11.60 12.93
C SER A 429 27.45 12.75 12.95
N GLU A 430 27.58 13.48 11.84
CA GLU A 430 28.36 14.71 11.80
C GLU A 430 27.46 15.94 11.68
N VAL A 431 27.93 16.99 12.36
CA VAL A 431 27.39 18.35 12.51
C VAL A 431 26.31 18.51 13.59
N ARG A 432 26.78 18.77 14.83
CA ARG A 432 26.02 19.51 15.84
C ARG A 432 26.10 21.01 15.52
N ASP A 433 25.25 21.50 14.64
CA ASP A 433 25.06 22.95 14.55
C ASP A 433 24.20 23.41 15.72
N LYS A 434 24.81 24.08 16.70
CA LYS A 434 24.06 24.79 17.74
C LYS A 434 23.44 26.02 17.09
N LEU A 435 22.11 26.16 17.16
CA LEU A 435 21.46 27.40 16.74
C LEU A 435 22.03 28.58 17.55
N PRO A 436 22.41 29.70 16.92
CA PRO A 436 22.93 30.87 17.63
C PRO A 436 21.92 31.41 18.65
N ALA A 437 22.37 31.82 19.83
CA ALA A 437 21.51 32.35 20.89
C ALA A 437 20.63 33.54 20.45
N LYS A 438 21.10 34.32 19.46
CA LYS A 438 20.38 35.47 18.85
C LYS A 438 19.13 35.06 18.03
N ASN A 439 18.95 33.77 17.72
CA ASN A 439 17.80 33.25 16.98
C ASN A 439 16.63 32.76 17.86
N LEU A 440 16.82 32.61 19.18
CA LEU A 440 15.77 32.07 20.08
C LEU A 440 14.49 32.91 20.07
N THR A 441 14.58 34.23 20.11
CA THR A 441 13.42 35.13 20.04
C THR A 441 12.64 34.96 18.73
N LYS A 442 13.34 34.83 17.60
CA LYS A 442 12.71 34.58 16.29
C LYS A 442 12.04 33.21 16.22
N ILE A 443 12.61 32.19 16.87
CA ILE A 443 12.01 30.85 16.97
C ILE A 443 10.73 30.87 17.81
N TYR A 444 10.69 31.63 18.91
CA TYR A 444 9.45 31.80 19.69
C TYR A 444 8.36 32.49 18.86
N THR A 445 8.69 33.56 18.13
CA THR A 445 7.72 34.23 17.25
C THR A 445 7.28 33.33 16.09
N LEU A 446 8.20 32.54 15.51
CA LEU A 446 7.88 31.52 14.51
C LEU A 446 6.92 30.47 15.08
N LYS A 447 7.18 29.96 16.29
CA LYS A 447 6.31 29.01 16.97
C LYS A 447 4.89 29.60 17.13
N HIS A 448 4.77 30.85 17.56
CA HIS A 448 3.48 31.54 17.62
C HIS A 448 2.80 31.69 16.26
N SER A 449 3.55 32.08 15.22
CA SER A 449 3.04 32.15 13.84
C SER A 449 2.49 30.79 13.39
N LEU A 450 3.25 29.72 13.62
CA LEU A 450 2.85 28.35 13.31
C LEU A 450 1.67 27.89 14.18
N GLN A 451 1.46 28.39 15.39
CA GLN A 451 0.31 28.00 16.22
C GLN A 451 -1.01 28.66 15.76
N ARG A 452 -0.96 29.72 14.95
CA ARG A 452 -2.16 30.34 14.35
C ARG A 452 -2.93 29.35 13.48
N ASN A 453 -4.23 29.57 13.38
CA ASN A 453 -5.07 28.79 12.48
C ASN A 453 -4.64 29.04 11.01
N PRO A 454 -4.27 28.01 10.23
CA PRO A 454 -3.86 28.18 8.83
C PRO A 454 -4.88 28.93 7.97
N PHE A 455 -6.18 28.80 8.31
CA PHE A 455 -7.27 29.48 7.63
C PHE A 455 -7.19 31.02 7.69
N ASP A 456 -6.48 31.58 8.68
CA ASP A 456 -6.37 33.04 8.86
C ASP A 456 -5.31 33.69 7.97
N ILE A 457 -4.38 32.90 7.43
CA ILE A 457 -3.13 33.39 6.85
C ILE A 457 -2.89 32.94 5.41
N TRP A 458 -3.52 31.85 4.97
CA TRP A 458 -3.37 31.33 3.62
C TRP A 458 -4.11 32.14 2.54
N TYR A 459 -3.84 31.80 1.28
CA TYR A 459 -4.42 32.45 0.09
C TYR A 459 -5.96 32.51 0.10
N PHE A 460 -6.63 31.45 0.57
CA PHE A 460 -8.09 31.36 0.53
C PHE A 460 -8.80 31.89 1.78
N LYS A 461 -8.13 32.67 2.64
CA LYS A 461 -8.68 33.14 3.93
C LYS A 461 -10.05 33.83 3.84
N ASP A 462 -10.32 34.52 2.73
CA ASP A 462 -11.57 35.27 2.53
C ASP A 462 -12.72 34.37 2.02
N LYS A 463 -12.39 33.17 1.52
CA LYS A 463 -13.34 32.20 0.95
C LYS A 463 -13.60 31.01 1.86
N PHE A 464 -12.56 30.51 2.52
CA PHE A 464 -12.58 29.29 3.32
C PHE A 464 -11.99 29.60 4.69
N LYS A 465 -12.80 29.42 5.74
CA LYS A 465 -12.48 29.78 7.13
C LYS A 465 -12.37 28.54 8.03
N SER A 466 -12.81 27.38 7.56
CA SER A 466 -12.85 26.13 8.31
C SER A 466 -12.70 24.90 7.41
N LEU A 467 -12.51 23.72 8.02
CA LEU A 467 -12.54 22.44 7.30
C LEU A 467 -13.92 22.15 6.69
N GLU A 468 -14.99 22.66 7.32
CA GLU A 468 -16.36 22.49 6.83
C GLU A 468 -16.58 23.24 5.50
N ASP A 469 -15.97 24.43 5.35
CA ASP A 469 -15.99 25.18 4.08
C ASP A 469 -15.25 24.44 2.96
N LEU A 470 -14.34 23.54 3.32
CA LEU A 470 -13.67 22.63 2.40
C LEU A 470 -14.43 21.31 2.20
N LEU A 471 -15.63 21.15 2.75
CA LEU A 471 -16.41 19.92 2.72
C LEU A 471 -15.69 18.73 3.38
N LEU A 472 -14.93 19.02 4.45
CA LEU A 472 -14.18 18.04 5.23
C LEU A 472 -14.64 17.96 6.68
N THR A 473 -14.74 16.75 7.18
CA THR A 473 -14.74 16.47 8.63
C THR A 473 -13.32 16.17 9.08
N THR A 474 -13.02 16.33 10.38
CA THR A 474 -11.70 15.97 10.94
C THR A 474 -11.34 14.50 10.69
N GLU A 475 -12.34 13.61 10.74
CA GLU A 475 -12.15 12.19 10.46
C GLU A 475 -11.75 11.95 9.00
N LYS A 476 -12.49 12.51 8.04
CA LYS A 476 -12.15 12.44 6.61
C LYS A 476 -10.79 13.06 6.33
N TYR A 477 -10.48 14.20 6.94
CA TYR A 477 -9.19 14.85 6.80
C TYR A 477 -8.03 13.95 7.22
N ASN A 478 -8.14 13.27 8.37
CA ASN A 478 -7.09 12.38 8.85
C ASN A 478 -6.96 11.11 7.99
N ASN A 479 -8.08 10.54 7.51
CA ASN A 479 -8.05 9.34 6.68
C ASN A 479 -7.43 9.58 5.28
N GLN A 480 -7.35 10.84 4.84
CA GLN A 480 -6.75 11.25 3.58
C GLN A 480 -5.23 11.34 3.61
N ILE A 481 -4.62 11.19 4.78
CA ILE A 481 -3.18 11.31 4.96
C ILE A 481 -2.62 9.92 5.27
N VAL A 482 -1.78 9.41 4.38
CA VAL A 482 -0.96 8.23 4.62
C VAL A 482 0.41 8.69 5.10
N GLU A 483 0.67 8.53 6.39
CA GLU A 483 1.92 8.98 7.04
C GLU A 483 2.36 7.99 8.14
N ARG A 484 3.68 7.80 8.31
CA ARG A 484 4.28 6.98 9.39
C ARG A 484 5.46 7.72 10.03
N GLN A 485 5.98 7.20 11.15
CA GLN A 485 7.14 7.79 11.82
C GLN A 485 8.40 7.78 10.92
N THR A 486 8.60 6.72 10.12
CA THR A 486 9.67 6.62 9.10
C THR A 486 9.48 7.57 7.92
N THR A 487 8.30 8.17 7.77
CA THR A 487 8.04 9.15 6.71
C THR A 487 8.58 10.55 7.05
N LYS A 488 8.70 10.86 8.34
CA LYS A 488 8.97 12.24 8.79
C LYS A 488 10.44 12.64 8.75
N TYR A 489 11.40 11.71 8.68
CA TYR A 489 12.81 12.07 8.85
C TYR A 489 13.34 13.00 7.75
N ARG A 490 13.00 12.76 6.48
CA ARG A 490 13.45 13.64 5.38
C ARG A 490 12.85 15.02 5.50
N LEU A 491 11.55 15.10 5.80
CA LEU A 491 10.89 16.38 6.03
C LEU A 491 11.46 17.11 7.27
N ARG A 492 11.74 16.39 8.36
CA ARG A 492 12.44 16.93 9.54
C ARG A 492 13.83 17.48 9.20
N ASN A 493 14.61 16.77 8.38
CA ASN A 493 15.91 17.24 7.90
C ASN A 493 15.77 18.57 7.13
N VAL A 494 14.76 18.67 6.26
CA VAL A 494 14.45 19.92 5.55
C VAL A 494 14.06 21.01 6.56
N MET A 495 13.23 20.72 7.56
CA MET A 495 12.86 21.68 8.60
C MET A 495 14.08 22.16 9.41
N GLY A 496 15.09 21.30 9.60
CA GLY A 496 16.38 21.71 10.16
C GLY A 496 17.07 22.79 9.32
N LYS A 497 17.12 22.63 7.98
CA LYS A 497 17.66 23.66 7.06
C LYS A 497 16.89 24.99 7.17
N VAL A 498 15.57 24.91 7.32
CA VAL A 498 14.68 26.07 7.45
C VAL A 498 14.97 26.86 8.73
N LEU A 499 15.21 26.17 9.85
CA LEU A 499 15.60 26.81 11.12
C LEU A 499 16.98 27.48 11.06
N LEU A 500 17.84 27.06 10.12
CA LEU A 500 19.11 27.71 9.80
C LEU A 500 18.95 28.89 8.81
N GLY A 501 17.73 29.21 8.40
CA GLY A 501 17.42 30.29 7.46
C GLY A 501 17.79 29.98 6.00
N GLN A 502 18.07 28.72 5.68
CA GLN A 502 18.41 28.31 4.32
C GLN A 502 17.16 28.28 3.45
N ASP A 503 17.26 28.76 2.21
CA ASP A 503 16.22 28.58 1.20
C ASP A 503 16.03 27.09 0.90
N ILE A 504 14.78 26.68 0.66
CA ILE A 504 14.45 25.30 0.27
C ILE A 504 13.94 25.24 -1.17
N GLY A 505 14.37 24.24 -1.91
CA GLY A 505 13.85 23.94 -3.24
C GLY A 505 12.60 23.06 -3.18
N LEU A 506 11.52 23.50 -3.83
CA LEU A 506 10.28 22.75 -3.99
C LEU A 506 10.10 22.38 -5.46
N ILE A 507 10.09 21.09 -5.76
CA ILE A 507 9.83 20.58 -7.12
C ILE A 507 8.41 20.01 -7.18
N VAL A 508 7.70 20.32 -8.25
CA VAL A 508 6.37 19.75 -8.53
C VAL A 508 6.44 19.00 -9.85
N MET A 509 6.32 17.67 -9.82
CA MET A 509 6.15 16.85 -11.01
C MET A 509 4.70 16.36 -11.04
N GLY A 510 3.97 16.68 -12.10
CA GLY A 510 2.59 16.27 -12.18
C GLY A 510 1.97 16.44 -13.55
N GLY A 511 0.70 16.06 -13.65
CA GLY A 511 -0.08 16.11 -14.87
C GLY A 511 -0.77 17.45 -15.12
N SER A 512 -1.92 17.38 -15.79
CA SER A 512 -2.70 18.58 -16.15
C SER A 512 -3.23 19.29 -14.93
N THR A 513 -3.62 18.59 -13.86
CA THR A 513 -4.12 19.18 -12.61
C THR A 513 -3.08 20.09 -11.97
N SER A 514 -1.83 19.63 -11.83
CA SER A 514 -0.72 20.44 -11.33
C SER A 514 -0.31 21.58 -12.29
N ALA A 515 -0.48 21.39 -13.61
CA ALA A 515 -0.28 22.45 -14.58
C ALA A 515 -1.37 23.54 -14.54
N GLY A 516 -2.53 23.28 -13.91
CA GLY A 516 -3.67 24.20 -13.82
C GLY A 516 -4.82 23.91 -14.79
N GLY A 517 -4.94 22.67 -15.27
CA GLY A 517 -6.05 22.19 -16.09
C GLY A 517 -7.42 22.42 -15.43
N GLY A 518 -8.42 22.75 -16.23
CA GLY A 518 -9.75 23.18 -15.77
C GLY A 518 -9.76 24.60 -15.19
N LEU A 519 -8.88 24.89 -14.22
CA LEU A 519 -8.86 26.17 -13.50
C LEU A 519 -8.61 27.40 -14.38
N ILE A 520 -7.94 27.23 -15.53
CA ILE A 520 -7.75 28.32 -16.50
C ILE A 520 -9.04 28.88 -17.07
N ASN A 521 -10.11 28.07 -17.10
CA ASN A 521 -11.41 28.48 -17.61
C ASN A 521 -12.28 29.12 -16.52
N ASP A 522 -12.00 28.79 -15.27
CA ASP A 522 -12.86 29.12 -14.13
C ASP A 522 -12.39 30.36 -13.36
N PHE A 523 -11.12 30.73 -13.49
CA PHE A 523 -10.48 31.75 -12.66
C PHE A 523 -9.61 32.71 -13.47
N SER A 524 -9.39 33.91 -12.92
CA SER A 524 -8.54 34.94 -13.52
C SER A 524 -7.04 34.66 -13.40
N ASN A 525 -6.64 33.75 -12.51
CA ASN A 525 -5.24 33.36 -12.32
C ASN A 525 -5.10 31.96 -11.72
N LEU A 526 -3.89 31.38 -11.83
CA LEU A 526 -3.55 30.06 -11.30
C LEU A 526 -2.97 30.07 -9.88
N LYS A 527 -3.08 31.17 -9.11
CA LYS A 527 -2.51 31.23 -7.73
C LYS A 527 -3.19 30.25 -6.76
N GLY A 528 -4.41 29.81 -7.07
CA GLY A 528 -5.17 28.84 -6.29
C GLY A 528 -4.73 27.38 -6.44
N VAL A 529 -3.73 27.06 -7.27
CA VAL A 529 -3.18 25.70 -7.38
C VAL A 529 -2.45 25.32 -6.08
N TYR A 530 -2.65 24.09 -5.62
CA TYR A 530 -2.30 23.65 -4.26
C TYR A 530 -0.86 24.01 -3.80
N TYR A 531 0.14 23.79 -4.66
CA TYR A 531 1.53 24.08 -4.30
C TYR A 531 1.83 25.58 -4.25
N ARG A 532 1.11 26.41 -5.01
CA ARG A 532 1.23 27.88 -4.95
C ARG A 532 0.58 28.43 -3.70
N VAL A 533 -0.54 27.85 -3.27
CA VAL A 533 -1.17 28.16 -1.98
C VAL A 533 -0.25 27.79 -0.82
N PHE A 534 0.45 26.66 -0.91
CA PHE A 534 1.49 26.29 0.07
C PHE A 534 2.64 27.29 0.10
N VAL A 535 3.16 27.72 -1.06
CA VAL A 535 4.22 28.74 -1.15
C VAL A 535 3.77 30.08 -0.59
N ASP A 536 2.55 30.53 -0.89
CA ASP A 536 1.97 31.76 -0.33
C ASP A 536 1.86 31.68 1.20
N TRP A 537 1.38 30.55 1.73
CA TRP A 537 1.34 30.31 3.17
C TRP A 537 2.75 30.36 3.77
N TRP A 538 3.75 29.74 3.15
CA TRP A 538 5.13 29.75 3.60
C TRP A 538 5.70 31.17 3.69
N GLN A 539 5.48 31.99 2.66
CA GLN A 539 5.93 33.37 2.58
C GLN A 539 5.36 34.24 3.72
N LYS A 540 4.15 33.92 4.19
CA LYS A 540 3.48 34.66 5.28
C LYS A 540 3.79 34.08 6.66
N ALA A 541 3.90 32.76 6.77
CA ALA A 541 3.96 32.06 8.05
C ALA A 541 5.38 31.74 8.54
N ILE A 542 6.32 31.51 7.62
CA ILE A 542 7.66 30.98 7.92
C ILE A 542 8.77 31.96 7.53
N GLN A 543 8.73 32.48 6.30
CA GLN A 543 9.78 33.34 5.75
C GLN A 543 10.07 34.59 6.62
N PRO A 544 9.08 35.31 7.19
CA PRO A 544 9.36 36.53 7.96
C PRO A 544 10.18 36.28 9.23
N PHE A 545 10.15 35.05 9.75
CA PHE A 545 10.80 34.69 11.01
C PHE A 545 12.11 33.93 10.80
N THR A 546 12.23 33.20 9.70
CA THR A 546 13.41 32.37 9.39
C THR A 546 14.33 32.99 8.34
N GLY A 547 13.80 33.83 7.44
CA GLY A 547 14.46 34.24 6.21
C GLY A 547 14.43 33.19 5.08
N SER A 548 14.01 31.95 5.38
CA SER A 548 13.97 30.84 4.41
C SER A 548 12.87 31.03 3.38
N ARG A 549 13.25 31.07 2.09
CA ARG A 549 12.31 31.14 0.96
C ARG A 549 12.12 29.78 0.32
N VAL A 550 10.97 29.58 -0.31
CA VAL A 550 10.72 28.44 -1.21
C VAL A 550 11.11 28.82 -2.64
N LYS A 551 12.10 28.14 -3.20
CA LYS A 551 12.45 28.19 -4.62
C LYS A 551 11.62 27.14 -5.37
N LEU A 552 10.51 27.58 -5.93
CA LEU A 552 9.57 26.71 -6.64
C LEU A 552 10.05 26.38 -8.05
N ARG A 553 10.11 25.08 -8.34
CA ARG A 553 10.36 24.53 -9.67
C ARG A 553 9.16 23.68 -10.12
N ASN A 554 8.30 24.28 -10.94
CA ASN A 554 7.16 23.55 -11.52
C ASN A 554 7.61 22.80 -12.78
N LEU A 555 7.54 21.46 -12.73
CA LEU A 555 7.81 20.56 -13.85
C LEU A 555 6.53 19.92 -14.39
N ALA A 556 5.34 20.34 -13.93
CA ALA A 556 4.09 19.74 -14.37
C ALA A 556 3.84 19.95 -15.87
N VAL A 557 3.48 18.86 -16.57
CA VAL A 557 3.16 18.85 -18.00
C VAL A 557 1.90 18.01 -18.22
N GLY A 558 0.90 18.59 -18.87
CA GLY A 558 -0.40 17.95 -19.06
C GLY A 558 -0.33 16.64 -19.83
N GLY A 559 -1.00 15.61 -19.29
CA GLY A 559 -1.07 14.30 -19.94
C GLY A 559 0.24 13.50 -19.85
N THR A 560 1.09 13.76 -18.86
CA THR A 560 2.41 13.13 -18.70
C THR A 560 2.46 12.29 -17.43
N SER A 561 3.00 11.07 -17.52
CA SER A 561 3.11 10.07 -16.45
C SER A 561 4.55 9.95 -15.89
N SER A 562 4.71 9.18 -14.82
CA SER A 562 5.98 8.97 -14.11
C SER A 562 7.10 8.36 -14.96
N ASP A 563 6.77 7.60 -16.00
CA ASP A 563 7.74 7.04 -16.94
C ASP A 563 8.53 8.14 -17.65
N PHE A 564 7.87 9.20 -18.12
CA PHE A 564 8.56 10.35 -18.70
C PHE A 564 9.47 11.04 -17.68
N PHE A 565 8.97 11.31 -16.48
CA PHE A 565 9.74 11.99 -15.45
C PHE A 565 10.96 11.17 -15.03
N TYR A 566 10.87 9.84 -14.93
CA TYR A 566 12.02 8.95 -14.67
C TYR A 566 13.17 9.18 -15.65
N TYR A 567 12.86 9.37 -16.95
CA TYR A 567 13.89 9.65 -17.94
C TYR A 567 14.35 11.12 -17.94
N CYS A 568 13.43 12.06 -17.79
CA CYS A 568 13.64 13.44 -18.25
C CYS A 568 13.63 14.50 -17.15
N TYR A 569 13.33 14.20 -15.88
CA TYR A 569 13.20 15.28 -14.89
C TYR A 569 14.51 16.09 -14.75
N LYS A 570 15.68 15.44 -14.80
CA LYS A 570 16.99 16.14 -14.76
C LYS A 570 17.18 17.09 -15.94
N THR A 571 16.74 16.71 -17.13
CA THR A 571 16.73 17.57 -18.32
C THR A 571 15.86 18.82 -18.12
N LEU A 572 14.86 18.73 -17.23
CA LEU A 572 13.94 19.82 -16.87
C LEU A 572 14.37 20.61 -15.60
N MET A 573 15.52 20.28 -15.00
CA MET A 573 16.11 21.00 -13.86
C MET A 573 17.25 21.93 -14.25
N ARG A 574 17.29 23.15 -13.69
CA ARG A 574 18.41 24.08 -13.84
C ARG A 574 19.59 23.66 -12.96
N PRO A 575 20.84 24.02 -13.30
CA PRO A 575 22.01 23.72 -12.47
C PRO A 575 21.89 24.23 -11.02
N GLU A 576 21.20 25.35 -10.81
CA GLU A 576 20.96 25.95 -9.49
C GLU A 576 19.72 25.43 -8.76
N ASP A 577 18.91 24.59 -9.39
CA ASP A 577 17.72 24.03 -8.75
C ASP A 577 18.14 22.99 -7.70
N ASN A 578 17.62 23.13 -6.47
CA ASN A 578 17.81 22.14 -5.40
C ASN A 578 16.51 21.34 -5.19
N SER A 579 16.66 20.09 -4.76
CA SER A 579 15.54 19.18 -4.48
C SER A 579 15.45 18.95 -2.97
N ASP A 580 14.73 19.80 -2.23
CA ASP A 580 14.51 19.57 -0.79
C ASP A 580 13.15 18.91 -0.52
N ILE A 581 12.10 19.39 -1.20
CA ILE A 581 10.76 18.79 -1.17
C ILE A 581 10.33 18.52 -2.61
N ILE A 582 9.77 17.33 -2.87
CA ILE A 582 9.28 16.95 -4.20
C ILE A 582 7.84 16.46 -4.08
N PHE A 583 6.92 17.12 -4.78
CA PHE A 583 5.55 16.68 -4.94
C PHE A 583 5.40 15.90 -6.24
N LEU A 584 4.93 14.65 -6.13
CA LEU A 584 4.60 13.78 -7.26
C LEU A 584 3.07 13.64 -7.36
N GLU A 585 2.50 14.26 -8.37
CA GLU A 585 1.05 14.25 -8.66
C GLU A 585 0.79 13.52 -9.97
N LEU A 586 0.81 12.19 -9.92
CA LEU A 586 0.84 11.33 -11.11
C LEU A 586 -0.19 10.19 -11.08
N SER A 587 -1.00 10.09 -10.01
CA SER A 587 -1.89 8.94 -9.77
C SER A 587 -2.91 8.71 -10.89
N ILE A 588 -3.40 9.79 -11.51
CA ILE A 588 -4.36 9.75 -12.60
C ILE A 588 -3.66 9.40 -13.92
N ASN A 589 -2.58 10.12 -14.24
CA ASN A 589 -1.85 9.97 -15.49
C ASN A 589 -1.23 8.57 -15.64
N ASP A 590 -0.61 8.07 -14.58
CA ASP A 590 -0.01 6.74 -14.58
C ASP A 590 -1.08 5.65 -14.74
N TYR A 591 -2.18 5.75 -14.01
CA TYR A 591 -3.27 4.78 -14.15
C TYR A 591 -3.82 4.77 -15.57
N LEU A 592 -4.13 5.93 -16.16
CA LEU A 592 -4.62 6.00 -17.52
C LEU A 592 -3.62 5.48 -18.56
N GLN A 593 -2.33 5.67 -18.31
CA GLN A 593 -1.25 5.22 -19.20
C GLN A 593 -1.02 3.70 -19.11
N PHE A 594 -1.19 3.10 -17.92
CA PHE A 594 -0.79 1.71 -17.64
C PHE A 594 -1.93 0.75 -17.27
N LYS A 595 -3.18 1.19 -17.22
CA LYS A 595 -4.33 0.34 -16.83
C LYS A 595 -4.50 -0.91 -17.73
N ASP A 596 -4.15 -0.79 -19.00
CA ASP A 596 -4.26 -1.87 -19.99
C ASP A 596 -2.92 -2.60 -20.22
N SER A 597 -1.90 -2.29 -19.42
CA SER A 597 -0.56 -2.87 -19.52
C SER A 597 -0.49 -4.24 -18.82
N LYS A 598 0.33 -5.15 -19.36
CA LYS A 598 0.70 -6.40 -18.68
C LYS A 598 1.64 -6.18 -17.48
N LYS A 599 2.31 -5.02 -17.40
CA LYS A 599 3.21 -4.66 -16.31
C LYS A 599 2.43 -4.01 -15.15
N PRO A 600 2.87 -4.17 -13.88
CA PRO A 600 2.24 -3.47 -12.76
C PRO A 600 2.21 -1.95 -13.00
N SER A 601 1.04 -1.33 -12.87
CA SER A 601 0.85 0.08 -13.20
C SER A 601 1.74 1.03 -12.39
N ALA A 602 2.07 0.68 -11.13
CA ALA A 602 2.92 1.48 -10.26
C ALA A 602 4.44 1.30 -10.48
N SER A 603 4.87 0.43 -11.40
CA SER A 603 6.30 0.13 -11.64
C SER A 603 7.09 1.37 -12.08
N SER A 604 6.53 2.20 -12.95
CA SER A 604 7.17 3.44 -13.41
C SER A 604 7.30 4.47 -12.27
N LEU A 605 6.26 4.63 -11.46
CA LEU A 605 6.30 5.52 -10.30
C LEU A 605 7.34 5.07 -9.28
N GLU A 606 7.49 3.77 -9.08
CA GLU A 606 8.50 3.22 -8.19
C GLU A 606 9.93 3.58 -8.65
N LYS A 607 10.23 3.43 -9.94
CA LYS A 607 11.55 3.78 -10.50
C LYS A 607 11.88 5.24 -10.28
N LEU A 608 10.94 6.14 -10.61
CA LEU A 608 11.09 7.57 -10.36
C LEU A 608 11.29 7.83 -8.86
N THR A 609 10.45 7.22 -8.01
CA THR A 609 10.51 7.40 -6.55
C THR A 609 11.89 7.02 -6.00
N ARG A 610 12.42 5.86 -6.38
CA ARG A 610 13.74 5.40 -5.93
C ARG A 610 14.84 6.33 -6.38
N GLN A 611 14.83 6.72 -7.67
CA GLN A 611 15.79 7.66 -8.23
C GLN A 611 15.80 8.99 -7.46
N LEU A 612 14.63 9.50 -7.06
CA LEU A 612 14.51 10.72 -6.27
C LEU A 612 14.96 10.53 -4.82
N LEU A 613 14.71 9.37 -4.21
CA LEU A 613 15.16 9.09 -2.83
C LEU A 613 16.67 8.90 -2.73
N GLU A 614 17.31 8.49 -3.83
CA GLU A 614 18.77 8.35 -4.00
C GLU A 614 19.47 9.68 -4.34
N GLU A 615 18.72 10.78 -4.56
CA GLU A 615 19.32 12.09 -4.81
C GLU A 615 20.19 12.56 -3.63
N LYS A 616 21.31 13.21 -3.96
CA LYS A 616 22.30 13.67 -2.97
C LYS A 616 21.70 14.62 -1.92
N SER A 617 20.71 15.42 -2.31
CA SER A 617 20.01 16.34 -1.42
C SER A 617 19.11 15.64 -0.40
N SER A 618 18.87 14.33 -0.56
CA SER A 618 17.97 13.50 0.25
C SER A 618 16.57 14.12 0.40
N PRO A 619 15.86 14.40 -0.71
CA PRO A 619 14.60 15.15 -0.70
C PRO A 619 13.50 14.44 0.09
N ALA A 620 12.63 15.22 0.72
CA ALA A 620 11.32 14.76 1.18
C ALA A 620 10.39 14.57 -0.04
N VAL A 621 10.25 13.32 -0.49
CA VAL A 621 9.31 12.95 -1.56
C VAL A 621 7.92 12.79 -0.97
N VAL A 622 6.91 13.33 -1.63
CA VAL A 622 5.49 13.30 -1.23
C VAL A 622 4.63 12.95 -2.43
N TYR A 623 3.70 12.01 -2.25
CA TYR A 623 2.66 11.71 -3.23
C TYR A 623 1.45 12.60 -3.00
N VAL A 624 0.96 13.23 -4.06
CA VAL A 624 -0.24 14.07 -4.07
C VAL A 624 -1.24 13.42 -5.01
N ASN A 625 -2.39 13.01 -4.50
CA ASN A 625 -3.34 12.22 -5.28
C ASN A 625 -4.69 12.93 -5.38
N PHE A 626 -4.97 13.43 -6.58
CA PHE A 626 -6.29 13.91 -6.95
C PHE A 626 -7.18 12.75 -7.44
N THR A 627 -8.48 13.01 -7.51
CA THR A 627 -9.47 12.11 -8.10
C THR A 627 -10.06 12.81 -9.33
N PRO A 628 -10.02 12.18 -10.53
CA PRO A 628 -10.59 12.77 -11.74
C PRO A 628 -12.12 12.72 -11.70
N GLY A 629 -12.75 13.57 -12.50
CA GLY A 629 -14.20 13.56 -12.72
C GLY A 629 -14.56 13.04 -14.11
N SER A 630 -15.82 12.64 -14.26
CA SER A 630 -16.53 12.54 -15.53
C SER A 630 -17.90 13.20 -15.34
N ASN A 631 -18.11 14.37 -15.93
CA ASN A 631 -19.33 15.18 -15.71
C ASN A 631 -19.63 15.41 -14.21
N ASN A 632 -18.60 15.82 -13.45
CA ASN A 632 -18.65 16.03 -12.00
C ASN A 632 -18.86 14.76 -11.15
N ILE A 633 -18.86 13.57 -11.75
CA ILE A 633 -18.92 12.30 -11.03
C ILE A 633 -17.48 11.81 -10.81
N PRO A 634 -17.05 11.55 -9.56
CA PRO A 634 -15.68 11.14 -9.26
C PRO A 634 -15.37 9.75 -9.82
N ILE A 635 -14.28 9.64 -10.56
CA ILE A 635 -13.72 8.36 -11.03
C ILE A 635 -12.75 7.86 -9.96
N CYS A 636 -13.24 6.94 -9.14
CA CYS A 636 -12.54 6.53 -7.93
C CYS A 636 -11.47 5.46 -8.11
N ASP A 637 -11.27 4.95 -9.32
CA ASP A 637 -10.19 4.02 -9.64
C ASP A 637 -9.01 4.81 -10.25
N ASN A 638 -7.87 4.79 -9.55
CA ASN A 638 -6.64 5.47 -9.94
C ASN A 638 -5.43 4.69 -9.40
N LEU A 639 -4.20 5.17 -9.59
CA LEU A 639 -2.99 4.43 -9.20
C LEU A 639 -2.92 4.12 -7.69
N GLU A 640 -3.65 4.83 -6.84
CA GLU A 640 -3.75 4.51 -5.40
C GLU A 640 -4.35 3.11 -5.16
N ASN A 641 -5.20 2.63 -6.09
CA ASN A 641 -5.73 1.27 -6.10
C ASN A 641 -4.82 0.24 -6.76
N HIS A 642 -3.87 0.70 -7.58
CA HIS A 642 -3.01 -0.14 -8.42
C HIS A 642 -1.54 -0.04 -8.01
N GLY A 643 -1.30 0.24 -6.73
CA GLY A 643 -0.02 0.01 -6.08
C GLY A 643 0.69 1.22 -5.49
N GLN A 644 0.26 2.44 -5.78
CA GLN A 644 0.90 3.67 -5.27
C GLN A 644 0.81 3.80 -3.75
N THR A 645 -0.33 3.46 -3.14
CA THR A 645 -0.48 3.47 -1.67
C THR A 645 0.54 2.54 -1.00
N MET A 646 0.83 1.41 -1.64
CA MET A 646 1.82 0.46 -1.14
C MET A 646 3.24 0.98 -1.31
N LEU A 647 3.57 1.66 -2.43
CA LEU A 647 4.86 2.36 -2.55
C LEU A 647 5.04 3.40 -1.44
N ALA A 648 3.97 4.14 -1.12
CA ALA A 648 4.03 5.12 -0.05
C ALA A 648 4.42 4.48 1.29
N TRP A 649 3.85 3.31 1.59
CA TRP A 649 4.21 2.55 2.78
C TRP A 649 5.61 1.96 2.73
N HIS A 650 5.98 1.35 1.61
CA HIS A 650 7.22 0.61 1.45
C HIS A 650 8.44 1.53 1.55
N TYR A 651 8.37 2.72 0.95
CA TYR A 651 9.46 3.69 0.95
C TYR A 651 9.37 4.75 2.06
N GLY A 652 8.32 4.72 2.88
CA GLY A 652 8.08 5.75 3.90
C GLY A 652 7.86 7.13 3.29
N ILE A 653 6.89 7.26 2.39
CA ILE A 653 6.53 8.50 1.69
C ILE A 653 5.18 9.01 2.21
N THR A 654 5.05 10.31 2.41
CA THR A 654 3.76 10.92 2.78
C THR A 654 2.87 10.90 1.55
N SER A 655 1.66 10.37 1.67
CA SER A 655 0.65 10.42 0.61
C SER A 655 -0.54 11.26 1.07
N PHE A 656 -0.90 12.28 0.29
CA PHE A 656 -2.15 13.03 0.46
C PHE A 656 -3.14 12.55 -0.59
N SER A 657 -4.36 12.21 -0.18
CA SER A 657 -5.40 11.64 -1.06
C SER A 657 -6.69 12.43 -0.99
N MET A 658 -7.38 12.59 -2.11
CA MET A 658 -8.73 13.14 -2.16
C MET A 658 -9.83 12.06 -2.05
N ARG A 659 -9.46 10.77 -2.02
CA ARG A 659 -10.43 9.69 -2.20
C ARG A 659 -11.44 9.60 -1.08
N GLU A 660 -11.10 9.82 0.19
CA GLU A 660 -12.10 9.75 1.27
C GLU A 660 -13.14 10.89 1.21
N SER A 661 -12.81 11.99 0.55
CA SER A 661 -13.75 13.09 0.32
C SER A 661 -14.77 12.77 -0.76
N LEU A 662 -14.34 12.07 -1.83
CA LEU A 662 -15.09 11.91 -3.07
C LEU A 662 -15.61 10.48 -3.31
N CYS A 663 -14.93 9.46 -2.80
CA CYS A 663 -15.11 8.05 -3.15
C CYS A 663 -15.87 7.25 -2.09
N SER A 664 -17.01 7.76 -1.67
CA SER A 664 -18.01 7.01 -0.88
C SER A 664 -18.66 5.88 -1.71
N ASN A 665 -19.31 4.91 -1.05
CA ASN A 665 -19.94 3.73 -1.67
C ASN A 665 -21.11 4.02 -2.65
N ASP A 666 -21.41 5.28 -2.96
CA ASP A 666 -22.53 5.72 -3.80
C ASP A 666 -22.01 6.14 -5.18
N GLY A 667 -21.99 5.20 -6.12
CA GLY A 667 -21.24 5.26 -7.38
C GLY A 667 -21.68 6.27 -8.45
N ASP A 668 -22.74 7.05 -8.23
CA ASP A 668 -23.33 7.92 -9.27
C ASP A 668 -23.58 9.37 -8.81
N ARG A 669 -23.08 9.75 -7.62
CA ARG A 669 -23.31 11.08 -7.08
C ARG A 669 -22.40 12.12 -7.74
N GLN A 670 -22.98 13.21 -8.23
CA GLN A 670 -22.22 14.37 -8.68
C GLN A 670 -21.70 15.20 -7.50
N PHE A 671 -20.47 15.71 -7.64
CA PHE A 671 -19.83 16.63 -6.70
C PHE A 671 -19.31 17.88 -7.43
N PRO A 672 -20.19 18.73 -8.01
CA PRO A 672 -19.76 19.83 -8.87
C PRO A 672 -18.75 20.78 -8.21
N ALA A 673 -18.85 21.00 -6.91
CA ALA A 673 -17.95 21.90 -6.17
C ALA A 673 -16.48 21.39 -6.09
N PHE A 674 -16.24 20.10 -6.35
CA PHE A 674 -14.89 19.51 -6.33
C PHE A 674 -14.20 19.51 -7.71
N PHE A 675 -14.93 19.79 -8.78
CA PHE A 675 -14.43 19.76 -10.15
C PHE A 675 -14.45 21.16 -10.76
N ALA A 676 -13.63 21.36 -11.78
CA ALA A 676 -13.66 22.55 -12.61
C ALA A 676 -14.90 22.54 -13.54
N SER A 677 -15.17 23.64 -14.24
CA SER A 677 -16.32 23.73 -15.16
C SER A 677 -16.32 22.68 -16.27
N ASP A 678 -15.17 22.10 -16.60
CA ASP A 678 -15.07 20.98 -17.54
C ASP A 678 -15.55 19.64 -16.99
N GLY A 679 -15.91 19.58 -15.71
CA GLY A 679 -16.43 18.40 -15.01
C GLY A 679 -15.44 17.25 -14.85
N ASN A 680 -14.17 17.45 -15.22
CA ASN A 680 -13.14 16.41 -15.28
C ASN A 680 -11.94 16.73 -14.38
N HIS A 681 -11.43 17.96 -14.45
CA HIS A 681 -10.28 18.40 -13.66
C HIS A 681 -10.70 18.82 -12.24
N SER A 682 -9.77 18.73 -11.30
CA SER A 682 -10.02 19.13 -9.91
C SER A 682 -10.20 20.64 -9.76
N GLY A 683 -11.31 21.04 -9.15
CA GLY A 683 -11.68 22.42 -8.85
C GLY A 683 -11.00 22.98 -7.59
N ASN A 684 -11.40 24.20 -7.20
CA ASN A 684 -10.74 24.95 -6.14
C ASN A 684 -10.87 24.30 -4.74
N ILE A 685 -11.98 23.61 -4.44
CA ILE A 685 -12.12 22.90 -3.15
C ILE A 685 -11.08 21.78 -3.06
N ALA A 686 -10.96 20.96 -4.11
CA ALA A 686 -9.98 19.88 -4.14
C ALA A 686 -8.54 20.41 -3.99
N GLN A 687 -8.21 21.48 -4.71
CA GLN A 687 -6.89 22.14 -4.59
C GLN A 687 -6.64 22.68 -3.17
N ALA A 688 -7.64 23.29 -2.55
CA ALA A 688 -7.55 23.83 -1.20
C ALA A 688 -7.43 22.73 -0.12
N GLN A 689 -8.10 21.60 -0.28
CA GLN A 689 -7.96 20.44 0.61
C GLN A 689 -6.53 19.89 0.61
N ILE A 690 -5.97 19.61 -0.57
CA ILE A 690 -4.58 19.15 -0.71
C ILE A 690 -3.61 20.19 -0.11
N ALA A 691 -3.79 21.48 -0.42
CA ALA A 691 -2.94 22.54 0.13
C ALA A 691 -2.98 22.56 1.67
N MET A 692 -4.16 22.42 2.26
CA MET A 692 -4.33 22.40 3.72
C MET A 692 -3.66 21.17 4.36
N MET A 693 -3.72 20.00 3.72
CA MET A 693 -2.99 18.80 4.19
C MET A 693 -1.47 19.01 4.17
N ILE A 694 -0.94 19.56 3.08
CA ILE A 694 0.50 19.88 2.95
C ILE A 694 0.92 20.91 4.01
N ILE A 695 0.16 22.00 4.15
CA ILE A 695 0.44 23.07 5.13
C ILE A 695 0.52 22.50 6.54
N ASN A 696 -0.49 21.74 6.97
CA ASN A 696 -0.49 21.16 8.32
C ASN A 696 0.62 20.13 8.52
N ASN A 697 0.95 19.35 7.49
CA ASN A 697 2.05 18.39 7.57
C ASN A 697 3.40 19.06 7.82
N VAL A 698 3.71 20.10 7.05
CA VAL A 698 4.92 20.92 7.20
C VAL A 698 4.92 21.65 8.53
N ARG A 699 3.80 22.32 8.86
CA ARG A 699 3.60 23.06 10.12
C ARG A 699 3.85 22.18 11.34
N ASN A 700 3.24 21.00 11.39
CA ASN A 700 3.38 20.06 12.50
C ASN A 700 4.82 19.55 12.61
N THR A 701 5.45 19.24 11.47
CA THR A 701 6.84 18.77 11.45
C THR A 701 7.82 19.85 11.90
N LEU A 702 7.59 21.10 11.52
CA LEU A 702 8.41 22.24 11.94
C LEU A 702 8.22 22.53 13.44
N LEU A 703 6.98 22.50 13.95
CA LEU A 703 6.70 22.63 15.39
C LEU A 703 7.38 21.53 16.22
N ASP A 704 7.31 20.29 15.75
CA ASP A 704 8.00 19.14 16.36
C ASP A 704 9.53 19.35 16.33
N THR A 705 10.07 19.82 15.20
CA THR A 705 11.51 20.11 15.07
C THR A 705 11.94 21.21 16.04
N ILE A 706 11.20 22.32 16.13
CA ILE A 706 11.43 23.42 17.09
C ILE A 706 11.44 22.88 18.52
N THR A 707 10.46 22.06 18.90
CA THR A 707 10.33 21.53 20.26
C THR A 707 11.51 20.61 20.63
N ASN A 708 12.08 19.92 19.65
CA ASN A 708 13.21 19.01 19.83
C ASN A 708 14.60 19.67 19.65
N THR A 709 14.68 20.95 19.28
CA THR A 709 15.97 21.65 19.03
C THR A 709 16.93 21.64 20.23
N HIS A 710 16.42 21.54 21.48
CA HIS A 710 17.26 21.44 22.68
C HIS A 710 18.21 20.23 22.68
N ARG A 711 17.91 19.20 21.88
CA ARG A 711 18.76 18.00 21.73
C ARG A 711 19.82 18.14 20.64
N GLY A 712 19.82 19.23 19.86
CA GLY A 712 20.63 19.42 18.65
C GLY A 712 19.86 19.06 17.37
N LEU A 713 20.24 19.65 16.24
CA LEU A 713 19.74 19.23 14.91
C LEU A 713 20.47 17.96 14.50
N PHE A 714 19.73 16.88 14.23
CA PHE A 714 20.28 15.62 13.77
C PHE A 714 19.88 15.37 12.32
N TYR A 715 20.87 15.20 11.46
CA TYR A 715 20.66 14.83 10.06
C TYR A 715 20.94 13.34 9.88
N LEU A 716 19.90 12.56 9.58
CA LEU A 716 20.11 11.20 9.09
C LEU A 716 20.62 11.28 7.64
N ARG A 717 21.89 10.95 7.43
CA ARG A 717 22.49 10.76 6.10
C ARG A 717 22.46 9.27 5.76
N CYS A 718 21.78 8.95 4.67
CA CYS A 718 21.59 7.61 4.12
C CYS A 718 20.68 6.65 4.92
N ILE A 719 19.62 6.21 4.25
CA ILE A 719 18.90 4.97 4.55
C ILE A 719 19.00 4.13 3.29
N ASP A 720 19.53 2.92 3.39
CA ASP A 720 19.49 1.96 2.29
C ASP A 720 18.05 1.75 1.85
N LEU A 721 17.77 1.98 0.58
CA LEU A 721 16.42 1.77 0.06
C LEU A 721 16.06 0.28 0.15
N PRO A 722 14.83 -0.06 0.59
CA PRO A 722 14.37 -1.45 0.59
C PRO A 722 14.36 -2.00 -0.84
N ARG A 723 14.28 -3.33 -1.01
CA ARG A 723 14.22 -3.94 -2.34
C ARG A 723 13.03 -3.40 -3.16
N PRO A 724 13.14 -3.26 -4.50
CA PRO A 724 12.01 -2.87 -5.33
C PRO A 724 10.83 -3.84 -5.22
N VAL A 725 9.61 -3.35 -5.47
CA VAL A 725 8.36 -4.10 -5.31
C VAL A 725 7.74 -4.53 -6.62
N TYR A 726 7.79 -3.68 -7.65
CA TYR A 726 7.13 -3.91 -8.93
C TYR A 726 8.10 -4.11 -10.09
N PHE A 727 9.39 -4.31 -9.82
CA PHE A 727 10.37 -4.71 -10.82
C PHE A 727 11.49 -5.54 -10.23
N ALA A 728 11.99 -6.52 -10.98
CA ALA A 728 13.14 -7.32 -10.58
C ALA A 728 14.42 -6.51 -10.77
N GLY A 729 15.07 -6.08 -9.68
CA GLY A 729 16.43 -5.56 -9.75
C GLY A 729 17.43 -6.69 -9.64
N LYS A 730 18.17 -7.02 -10.71
CA LYS A 730 19.46 -7.71 -10.54
C LYS A 730 20.45 -6.70 -9.95
N GLN A 731 21.21 -7.10 -8.94
CA GLN A 731 22.39 -6.36 -8.48
C GLN A 731 23.41 -6.33 -9.63
N GLY A 732 23.41 -5.24 -10.39
CA GLY A 732 24.35 -4.92 -11.46
C GLY A 732 24.20 -3.45 -11.83
N SER A 733 25.30 -2.76 -12.13
CA SER A 733 25.31 -1.34 -12.48
C SER A 733 24.68 -1.14 -13.86
N VAL A 734 23.36 -0.98 -13.92
CA VAL A 734 22.66 -0.65 -15.17
C VAL A 734 22.83 0.84 -15.47
N PRO A 735 23.17 1.24 -16.72
CA PRO A 735 23.35 2.65 -17.04
C PRO A 735 22.08 3.49 -16.77
N GLY A 736 22.26 4.62 -16.08
CA GLY A 736 21.17 5.54 -15.72
C GLY A 736 20.48 6.18 -16.95
N PRO A 737 19.29 6.78 -16.77
CA PRO A 737 18.51 7.31 -17.89
C PRO A 737 19.15 8.56 -18.51
N LEU A 738 19.07 8.65 -19.84
CA LEU A 738 19.38 9.83 -20.65
C LEU A 738 18.12 10.29 -21.39
N CYS A 739 18.00 11.60 -21.60
CA CYS A 739 16.82 12.20 -22.21
C CYS A 739 17.17 13.41 -23.10
N TYR A 740 16.62 13.38 -24.30
CA TYR A 740 16.43 14.53 -25.18
C TYR A 740 14.93 14.77 -25.33
N SER A 741 14.44 15.93 -24.91
CA SER A 741 13.00 16.22 -24.94
C SER A 741 12.73 17.67 -25.32
N HIS A 742 11.65 17.85 -26.07
CA HIS A 742 11.01 19.13 -26.37
C HIS A 742 9.67 19.29 -25.64
N LEU A 743 9.29 18.37 -24.75
CA LEU A 743 8.23 18.63 -23.77
C LEU A 743 8.75 19.61 -22.72
N THR A 744 8.00 20.67 -22.46
CA THR A 744 8.38 21.73 -21.51
C THR A 744 7.25 22.03 -20.52
N PRO A 745 7.57 22.28 -19.23
CA PRO A 745 6.61 22.89 -18.30
C PRO A 745 6.40 24.40 -18.55
N ASP A 746 7.26 25.03 -19.36
CA ASP A 746 7.19 26.44 -19.71
C ASP A 746 7.71 26.73 -21.13
N VAL A 747 6.79 27.02 -22.05
CA VAL A 747 7.07 27.36 -23.45
C VAL A 747 7.79 28.71 -23.62
N SER A 748 7.82 29.55 -22.60
CA SER A 748 8.54 30.82 -22.62
C SER A 748 10.01 30.67 -22.19
N SER A 749 10.38 29.53 -21.62
CA SER A 749 11.72 29.25 -21.10
C SER A 749 12.56 28.48 -22.13
N THR A 750 13.80 28.91 -22.34
CA THR A 750 14.78 28.23 -23.22
C THR A 750 15.66 27.22 -22.49
N PHE A 751 15.43 27.03 -21.19
CA PHE A 751 16.21 26.11 -20.37
C PHE A 751 15.88 24.65 -20.76
N PHE A 752 16.85 23.95 -21.34
CA PHE A 752 16.85 22.51 -21.57
C PHE A 752 18.30 22.04 -21.49
N ASN A 753 18.59 21.10 -20.59
CA ASN A 753 19.92 20.52 -20.49
C ASN A 753 19.85 19.02 -20.87
N PRO A 754 19.72 18.70 -22.17
CA PRO A 754 19.56 17.32 -22.62
C PRO A 754 20.79 16.50 -22.25
N SER A 755 20.57 15.31 -21.69
CA SER A 755 21.63 14.35 -21.38
C SER A 755 21.89 13.36 -22.53
N LEU A 756 21.12 13.46 -23.61
CA LEU A 756 21.27 12.68 -24.83
C LEU A 756 21.49 13.62 -26.02
N SER A 757 22.49 13.34 -26.87
CA SER A 757 22.72 14.06 -28.12
C SER A 757 21.79 13.52 -29.22
N VAL A 758 21.06 14.43 -29.86
CA VAL A 758 20.18 14.12 -31.00
C VAL A 758 20.39 15.17 -32.08
N THR A 759 20.74 14.72 -33.29
CA THR A 759 20.96 15.58 -34.46
C THR A 759 20.00 15.18 -35.58
N GLU A 760 19.37 16.16 -36.22
CA GLU A 760 18.57 15.90 -37.43
C GLU A 760 19.49 15.65 -38.63
N ILE A 761 19.24 14.56 -39.37
CA ILE A 761 19.99 14.19 -40.57
C ILE A 761 19.20 14.58 -41.83
N GLU A 762 17.95 14.11 -41.90
CA GLU A 762 17.11 14.26 -43.08
C GLU A 762 15.64 14.45 -42.65
N ILE A 763 14.93 15.32 -43.35
CA ILE A 763 13.53 15.62 -43.08
C ILE A 763 12.76 15.80 -44.38
N THR A 764 11.68 15.03 -44.56
CA THR A 764 10.75 15.17 -45.70
C THR A 764 9.31 15.09 -45.18
N GLY A 765 8.52 16.16 -45.37
CA GLY A 765 7.12 16.21 -44.94
C GLY A 765 6.88 16.46 -43.44
N PHE A 766 7.86 16.17 -42.57
CA PHE A 766 7.87 16.65 -41.19
C PHE A 766 8.21 18.14 -41.11
N LYS A 767 7.69 18.83 -40.09
CA LYS A 767 7.97 20.23 -39.76
C LYS A 767 8.45 20.34 -38.32
N ARG A 768 9.46 21.19 -38.08
CA ARG A 768 9.89 21.51 -36.72
C ARG A 768 8.86 22.41 -36.04
N THR A 769 8.46 22.04 -34.83
CA THR A 769 7.58 22.85 -33.99
C THR A 769 8.31 23.23 -32.71
N ARG A 770 8.06 24.45 -32.23
CA ARG A 770 8.62 24.95 -30.98
C ARG A 770 7.51 25.62 -30.19
N ASN A 771 7.55 25.42 -28.87
CA ASN A 771 6.78 26.22 -27.91
C ASN A 771 5.26 26.17 -28.15
N LEU A 772 4.72 25.02 -28.56
CA LEU A 772 3.27 24.82 -28.72
C LEU A 772 2.65 24.59 -27.33
N PRO A 773 1.81 25.49 -26.81
CA PRO A 773 1.20 25.29 -25.50
C PRO A 773 0.09 24.25 -25.58
N ILE A 774 -0.04 23.39 -24.55
CA ILE A 774 -1.01 22.29 -24.54
C ILE A 774 -2.46 22.80 -24.39
N SER A 775 -2.68 24.00 -23.84
CA SER A 775 -4.02 24.49 -23.47
C SER A 775 -4.70 25.40 -24.51
N VAL A 776 -4.16 25.57 -25.72
CA VAL A 776 -4.71 26.54 -26.68
C VAL A 776 -5.57 25.85 -27.73
N ALA A 777 -6.83 25.56 -27.39
CA ALA A 777 -7.86 25.28 -28.38
C ALA A 777 -8.91 26.41 -28.36
N GLY A 778 -9.01 27.19 -29.43
CA GLY A 778 -10.27 27.82 -29.83
C GLY A 778 -10.57 29.29 -29.47
N SER A 779 -9.72 30.06 -28.78
CA SER A 779 -10.06 31.47 -28.43
C SER A 779 -9.44 32.52 -29.35
N SER A 780 -10.16 33.63 -29.56
CA SER A 780 -9.70 34.75 -30.40
C SER A 780 -8.45 35.43 -29.81
N PRO A 781 -7.61 36.13 -30.60
CA PRO A 781 -6.43 36.84 -30.11
C PRO A 781 -6.72 37.84 -28.97
N LEU A 782 -7.95 38.37 -28.90
CA LEU A 782 -8.38 39.32 -27.87
C LEU A 782 -8.73 38.64 -26.54
N GLU A 783 -9.36 37.46 -26.59
CA GLU A 783 -9.64 36.64 -25.39
C GLU A 783 -8.37 36.07 -24.75
N LYS A 784 -7.32 35.83 -25.56
CA LYS A 784 -6.00 35.35 -25.10
C LYS A 784 -5.28 36.32 -24.15
N LYS A 785 -5.61 37.61 -24.16
CA LYS A 785 -5.00 38.61 -23.26
C LYS A 785 -5.63 38.68 -21.86
N LEU A 786 -6.82 38.08 -21.66
CA LEU A 786 -7.61 38.27 -20.43
C LEU A 786 -7.73 37.02 -19.54
N ARG A 787 -7.38 35.83 -20.03
CA ARG A 787 -7.45 34.57 -19.26
C ARG A 787 -6.07 34.06 -18.86
N PRO A 788 -5.92 33.39 -17.71
CA PRO A 788 -4.65 32.77 -17.35
C PRO A 788 -4.33 31.61 -18.31
N VAL A 789 -3.07 31.54 -18.72
CA VAL A 789 -2.60 30.55 -19.70
C VAL A 789 -1.67 29.57 -18.99
N ARG A 790 -1.85 28.28 -19.29
CA ARG A 790 -0.88 27.26 -18.89
C ARG A 790 0.41 27.45 -19.69
N THR A 791 1.54 27.37 -19.01
CA THR A 791 2.85 27.53 -19.65
C THR A 791 3.38 26.23 -20.22
N ASP A 792 2.81 25.09 -19.85
CA ASP A 792 3.30 23.79 -20.33
C ASP A 792 2.94 23.54 -21.80
N GLY A 793 3.84 22.86 -22.49
CA GLY A 793 3.77 22.71 -23.93
C GLY A 793 4.73 21.65 -24.46
N PHE A 794 4.82 21.59 -25.78
CA PHE A 794 5.74 20.71 -26.47
C PHE A 794 6.27 21.35 -27.76
N GLY A 795 7.31 20.75 -28.30
CA GLY A 795 7.82 20.99 -29.65
C GLY A 795 8.38 19.69 -30.22
N GLY A 796 9.30 19.80 -31.17
CA GLY A 796 9.95 18.67 -31.82
C GLY A 796 9.58 18.63 -33.29
N TRP A 797 9.03 17.50 -33.75
CA TRP A 797 8.76 17.25 -35.17
C TRP A 797 7.34 16.79 -35.39
N GLU A 798 6.60 17.45 -36.28
CA GLU A 798 5.22 17.13 -36.62
C GLU A 798 5.06 16.75 -38.08
N ALA A 799 4.27 15.70 -38.36
CA ALA A 799 3.83 15.33 -39.71
C ALA A 799 2.40 14.81 -39.71
N GLU A 800 1.74 14.90 -40.86
CA GLU A 800 0.37 14.41 -41.07
C GLU A 800 0.21 13.51 -42.30
N LYS A 801 1.04 13.72 -43.33
CA LYS A 801 0.91 13.04 -44.62
C LYS A 801 1.65 11.71 -44.61
N VAL A 802 1.01 10.67 -45.16
CA VAL A 802 1.66 9.37 -45.42
C VAL A 802 2.92 9.59 -46.27
N ASN A 803 3.95 8.78 -46.00
CA ASN A 803 5.29 8.86 -46.59
C ASN A 803 6.13 10.08 -46.17
N SER A 804 5.68 10.90 -45.22
CA SER A 804 6.59 11.84 -44.56
C SER A 804 7.65 11.05 -43.78
N THR A 805 8.92 11.42 -43.91
CA THR A 805 10.06 10.77 -43.26
C THR A 805 10.89 11.74 -42.42
N LEU A 806 11.48 11.22 -41.35
CA LEU A 806 12.41 11.94 -40.49
C LEU A 806 13.53 10.98 -40.10
N GLN A 807 14.78 11.42 -40.23
CA GLN A 807 15.95 10.67 -39.77
C GLN A 807 16.74 11.50 -38.77
N LEU A 808 17.00 10.89 -37.61
CA LEU A 808 17.73 11.48 -36.50
C LEU A 808 18.95 10.63 -36.17
N LYS A 809 20.09 11.27 -35.92
CA LYS A 809 21.27 10.68 -35.32
C LYS A 809 21.14 10.77 -33.80
N ILE A 810 21.32 9.66 -33.09
CA ILE A 810 21.38 9.61 -31.62
C ILE A 810 22.75 9.10 -31.19
N ASP A 811 23.42 9.81 -30.29
CA ASP A 811 24.75 9.42 -29.81
C ASP A 811 24.67 8.92 -28.36
N PHE A 812 25.08 7.67 -28.15
CA PHE A 812 25.14 7.05 -26.83
C PHE A 812 26.55 7.17 -26.25
N PRO A 813 26.71 7.79 -25.07
CA PRO A 813 28.02 7.96 -24.46
C PRO A 813 28.64 6.62 -24.06
N PHE A 814 29.97 6.56 -24.17
CA PHE A 814 30.78 5.46 -23.64
C PHE A 814 31.30 5.86 -22.25
N ASP A 815 30.81 5.21 -21.19
CA ASP A 815 31.11 5.60 -19.81
C ASP A 815 32.47 5.06 -19.29
N GLY A 816 33.37 4.62 -20.19
CA GLY A 816 34.79 4.40 -19.89
C GLY A 816 35.16 3.14 -19.09
N ILE A 817 34.20 2.31 -18.67
CA ILE A 817 34.48 1.06 -17.93
C ILE A 817 34.69 -0.08 -18.93
N SER A 818 35.97 -0.45 -19.14
CA SER A 818 36.35 -1.56 -20.02
C SER A 818 35.87 -2.90 -19.45
N GLY A 819 35.07 -3.67 -20.21
CA GLY A 819 34.63 -5.02 -19.86
C GLY A 819 33.13 -5.22 -19.58
N ASP A 820 32.36 -4.15 -19.37
CA ASP A 820 30.91 -4.25 -19.16
C ASP A 820 30.15 -3.96 -20.47
N ASN A 821 29.31 -4.89 -20.92
CA ASN A 821 28.43 -4.73 -22.09
C ASN A 821 27.29 -3.75 -21.75
N GLN A 822 27.61 -2.46 -21.59
CA GLN A 822 26.68 -1.38 -21.23
C GLN A 822 25.75 -1.04 -22.39
N THR A 823 24.77 -1.91 -22.60
CA THR A 823 23.73 -1.69 -23.59
C THR A 823 22.59 -0.87 -23.02
N ARG A 824 21.80 -0.22 -23.88
CA ARG A 824 20.64 0.58 -23.49
C ARG A 824 19.40 0.29 -24.34
N ASP A 825 18.22 0.43 -23.77
CA ASP A 825 16.95 0.43 -24.49
C ASP A 825 16.69 1.83 -25.07
N VAL A 826 16.06 1.92 -26.24
CA VAL A 826 15.71 3.19 -26.90
C VAL A 826 14.20 3.38 -26.85
N ILE A 827 13.77 4.56 -26.42
CA ILE A 827 12.38 4.94 -26.20
C ILE A 827 12.11 6.24 -26.95
N VAL A 828 10.95 6.34 -27.59
CA VAL A 828 10.48 7.57 -28.24
C VAL A 828 9.22 8.08 -27.55
N ALA A 829 9.12 9.39 -27.37
CA ALA A 829 7.99 10.07 -26.77
C ALA A 829 7.26 10.93 -27.80
N PHE A 830 5.95 10.79 -27.88
CA PHE A 830 5.11 11.53 -28.83
C PHE A 830 3.76 11.90 -28.23
N ARG A 831 3.10 12.90 -28.79
CA ARG A 831 1.76 13.34 -28.34
C ARG A 831 0.65 12.60 -29.07
N THR A 832 -0.34 12.17 -28.31
CA THR A 832 -1.57 11.61 -28.88
C THR A 832 -2.64 12.67 -29.10
N ASN A 833 -3.58 12.41 -30.00
CA ASN A 833 -4.75 13.26 -30.26
C ASN A 833 -5.87 12.49 -30.98
N GLY A 834 -7.07 13.06 -31.04
CA GLY A 834 -8.25 12.44 -31.66
C GLY A 834 -8.17 12.27 -33.18
N TYR A 835 -7.19 12.90 -33.84
CA TYR A 835 -6.87 12.73 -35.26
C TYR A 835 -5.43 12.20 -35.42
N GLY A 836 -4.99 11.34 -34.49
CA GLY A 836 -3.60 10.88 -34.43
C GLY A 836 -3.20 10.00 -35.60
N GLY A 837 -2.02 10.29 -36.18
CA GLY A 837 -1.40 9.47 -37.23
C GLY A 837 -0.64 8.27 -36.67
N LYS A 838 -0.09 7.44 -37.57
CA LYS A 838 0.75 6.29 -37.20
C LYS A 838 2.11 6.39 -37.89
N ALA A 839 3.18 6.28 -37.12
CA ALA A 839 4.56 6.28 -37.62
C ALA A 839 5.19 4.89 -37.47
N GLU A 840 5.83 4.41 -38.52
CA GLU A 840 6.81 3.33 -38.46
C GLU A 840 8.15 3.91 -37.97
N VAL A 841 8.78 3.24 -37.01
CA VAL A 841 10.04 3.66 -36.38
C VAL A 841 11.04 2.52 -36.44
N SER A 842 12.25 2.79 -36.93
CA SER A 842 13.33 1.81 -37.02
C SER A 842 14.66 2.40 -36.57
N LEU A 843 15.51 1.59 -35.96
CA LEU A 843 16.88 1.94 -35.58
C LEU A 843 17.86 1.22 -36.51
N ASP A 844 18.80 1.96 -37.09
CA ASP A 844 19.86 1.47 -38.00
C ASP A 844 19.33 0.64 -39.17
N LYS A 845 18.09 0.90 -39.62
CA LYS A 845 17.39 0.14 -40.68
C LYS A 845 17.35 -1.38 -40.41
N ARG A 846 17.35 -1.81 -39.14
CA ARG A 846 17.20 -3.23 -38.77
C ARG A 846 15.83 -3.77 -39.24
N ASN A 847 15.76 -5.06 -39.57
CA ASN A 847 14.56 -5.75 -40.12
C ASN A 847 13.29 -5.69 -39.23
N LYS A 848 13.36 -5.15 -38.02
CA LYS A 848 12.23 -5.07 -37.08
C LYS A 848 11.84 -3.61 -36.84
N SER A 849 10.80 -3.16 -37.53
CA SER A 849 10.17 -1.86 -37.29
C SER A 849 9.17 -1.92 -36.13
N PHE A 850 9.06 -0.82 -35.40
CA PHE A 850 8.02 -0.59 -34.39
C PHE A 850 7.01 0.43 -34.90
N TYR A 851 5.76 0.35 -34.44
CA TYR A 851 4.73 1.31 -34.82
C TYR A 851 4.32 2.18 -33.63
N ALA A 852 4.45 3.50 -33.78
CA ALA A 852 3.99 4.50 -32.84
C ALA A 852 2.62 5.03 -33.28
N ASP A 853 1.57 4.68 -32.53
CA ASP A 853 0.19 5.10 -32.79
C ASP A 853 -0.20 6.31 -31.93
N ALA A 854 -0.35 7.47 -32.58
CA ALA A 854 -0.71 8.73 -31.93
C ALA A 854 -2.22 8.91 -31.73
N TYR A 855 -3.06 7.94 -32.10
CA TYR A 855 -4.50 8.07 -31.88
C TYR A 855 -4.88 7.86 -30.41
N SER A 856 -5.66 8.81 -29.87
CA SER A 856 -6.33 8.71 -28.57
C SER A 856 -7.42 9.79 -28.48
N ILE A 857 -8.55 9.46 -27.83
CA ILE A 857 -9.63 10.42 -27.55
C ILE A 857 -9.17 11.60 -26.67
N PHE A 858 -8.06 11.45 -25.94
CA PHE A 858 -7.45 12.49 -25.12
C PHE A 858 -5.97 12.70 -25.49
N GLY A 859 -5.46 13.91 -25.23
CA GLY A 859 -4.06 14.27 -25.49
C GLY A 859 -3.10 13.87 -24.37
N TYR A 860 -2.35 12.78 -24.57
CA TYR A 860 -1.33 12.26 -23.66
C TYR A 860 0.06 12.35 -24.29
N THR A 861 1.08 12.24 -23.45
CA THR A 861 2.45 11.94 -23.85
C THR A 861 2.63 10.42 -23.76
N ARG A 862 2.74 9.74 -24.90
CA ARG A 862 3.00 8.29 -24.95
C ARG A 862 4.48 8.01 -25.18
N LEU A 863 4.99 7.01 -24.46
CA LEU A 863 6.34 6.49 -24.61
C LEU A 863 6.27 5.08 -25.18
N VAL A 864 7.06 4.78 -26.19
CA VAL A 864 7.19 3.43 -26.75
C VAL A 864 8.64 3.02 -26.90
N LYS A 865 8.95 1.78 -26.53
CA LYS A 865 10.29 1.19 -26.67
C LYS A 865 10.48 0.71 -28.11
N VAL A 866 11.50 1.21 -28.79
CA VAL A 866 11.77 0.96 -30.21
C VAL A 866 12.99 0.08 -30.46
N ALA A 867 13.89 -0.05 -29.49
CA ALA A 867 15.02 -0.96 -29.56
C ALA A 867 15.45 -1.40 -28.16
N ARG A 868 16.11 -2.56 -28.07
CA ARG A 868 16.64 -3.11 -26.82
C ARG A 868 18.11 -3.44 -26.95
N ARG A 869 18.81 -3.33 -25.82
CA ARG A 869 20.23 -3.71 -25.70
C ARG A 869 21.08 -3.13 -26.85
N VAL A 870 20.90 -1.85 -27.14
CA VAL A 870 21.70 -1.13 -28.13
C VAL A 870 23.05 -0.78 -27.52
N THR A 871 24.13 -1.05 -28.25
CA THR A 871 25.51 -0.78 -27.82
C THR A 871 25.79 0.72 -27.81
N PRO A 872 26.81 1.20 -27.07
CA PRO A 872 27.29 2.57 -27.19
C PRO A 872 27.74 2.91 -28.62
N GLY A 873 27.63 4.19 -29.01
CA GLY A 873 27.96 4.66 -30.35
C GLY A 873 26.89 5.57 -30.96
N SER A 874 27.08 5.91 -32.24
CA SER A 874 26.13 6.70 -33.02
C SER A 874 25.16 5.79 -33.77
N HIS A 875 23.87 6.07 -33.66
CA HIS A 875 22.80 5.30 -34.31
C HIS A 875 21.85 6.20 -35.10
N ASN A 876 21.23 5.64 -36.14
CA ASN A 876 20.27 6.34 -36.99
C ASN A 876 18.84 5.88 -36.67
N LEU A 877 18.03 6.76 -36.09
CA LEU A 877 16.63 6.54 -35.80
C LEU A 877 15.76 7.14 -36.92
N SER A 878 14.99 6.30 -37.61
CA SER A 878 14.19 6.67 -38.77
C SER A 878 12.70 6.56 -38.48
N PHE A 879 11.92 7.54 -38.91
CA PHE A 879 10.47 7.60 -38.79
C PHE A 879 9.85 7.72 -40.18
N LYS A 880 8.75 7.01 -40.42
CA LYS A 880 7.93 7.12 -41.63
C LYS A 880 6.45 7.12 -41.27
N ILE A 881 5.69 8.12 -41.71
CA ILE A 881 4.23 8.13 -41.51
C ILE A 881 3.59 7.09 -42.43
N VAL A 882 2.89 6.12 -41.84
CA VAL A 882 2.23 5.01 -42.54
C VAL A 882 0.70 5.11 -42.51
N LYS A 883 0.15 5.94 -41.61
CA LYS A 883 -1.28 6.30 -41.57
C LYS A 883 -1.41 7.80 -41.37
N SER A 884 -2.25 8.43 -42.18
CA SER A 884 -2.53 9.86 -42.07
C SER A 884 -3.11 10.24 -40.71
N GLY A 885 -2.82 11.47 -40.30
CA GLY A 885 -3.20 11.99 -38.99
C GLY A 885 -2.02 12.69 -38.32
N LYS A 886 -2.30 13.57 -37.36
CA LYS A 886 -1.27 14.35 -36.67
C LYS A 886 -0.39 13.46 -35.81
N PHE A 887 0.90 13.41 -36.13
CA PHE A 887 1.94 12.75 -35.35
C PHE A 887 2.96 13.80 -34.90
N ALA A 888 3.15 13.94 -33.58
CA ALA A 888 4.08 14.91 -32.99
C ALA A 888 5.11 14.18 -32.12
N LEU A 889 6.34 14.04 -32.64
CA LEU A 889 7.48 13.49 -31.91
C LEU A 889 8.06 14.58 -31.00
N CYS A 890 8.15 14.27 -29.70
CA CYS A 890 8.52 15.23 -28.67
C CYS A 890 9.81 14.87 -27.93
N GLY A 891 10.28 13.62 -27.98
CA GLY A 891 11.49 13.26 -27.25
C GLY A 891 12.01 11.87 -27.58
N ILE A 892 13.28 11.66 -27.21
CA ILE A 892 14.00 10.40 -27.31
C ILE A 892 14.69 10.17 -25.98
N MET A 893 14.53 8.98 -25.45
CA MET A 893 15.06 8.59 -24.15
C MET A 893 15.75 7.24 -24.23
N THR A 894 16.68 7.02 -23.32
CA THR A 894 17.36 5.74 -23.21
C THR A 894 17.73 5.45 -21.77
N ALA A 895 17.67 4.19 -21.36
CA ALA A 895 18.19 3.71 -20.09
C ALA A 895 18.69 2.28 -20.28
N GLY A 896 19.46 1.74 -19.35
CA GLY A 896 19.89 0.36 -19.48
C GLY A 896 18.72 -0.64 -19.52
N PRO A 897 18.95 -1.84 -20.09
CA PRO A 897 17.90 -2.78 -20.43
C PRO A 897 17.15 -3.28 -19.19
N GLU A 898 15.83 -3.24 -19.27
CA GLU A 898 14.99 -3.84 -18.24
C GLU A 898 15.00 -5.37 -18.36
N PRO A 899 15.12 -6.12 -17.25
CA PRO A 899 14.86 -7.55 -17.26
C PRO A 899 13.42 -7.80 -17.74
N GLU A 900 13.24 -8.81 -18.58
CA GLU A 900 11.90 -9.26 -18.96
C GLU A 900 11.26 -9.98 -17.76
N PRO A 901 9.94 -9.80 -17.54
CA PRO A 901 9.19 -10.62 -16.61
C PRO A 901 9.18 -12.09 -17.03
#